data_AF-A0A2V5S8Q9-F1
#
_entry.id   AF-A0A2V5S8Q9-F1
#
_cell.length_a   1.000
_cell.length_b   1.000
_cell.length_c   1.000
_cell.angle_alpha   90.00
_cell.angle_beta   90.00
_cell.angle_gamma   90.00
#
_symmetry.space_group_name_H-M   'P 1'
#
loop_
_entity.id
_entity.type
_entity.pdbx_description
1 polymer ?
#
loop_
_entity_poly.entity_id
_entity_poly.type
_entity_poly.pdbx_seq_one_letter_code
_entity_poly.pdbx_strand_id
1 'polypeptide(L)'
;GKMNRELSSSALGLAAVAVFSAFYLLPFQTLGQRPALLFSYIFLVDLGLLALTLLDAKLVVVEALAGLAAFIFLGAWTGNYLNGQHLYTALAFYFVFALFHAATPLALQRLRKLILPWWCHAFPALALVLVLMPIFRLTELSILVWPFVLIVDLLALVLAVMAATLLPILAVLLLTLLALGAWLFHIPSELTGLATALFLLGGFAIFFLVAAGWACRRLLAAPGAATAHAPSLFGNIADPANLSVQLPALSATLPFLLLIMVTLRLPLANPSAVFGLALLLTVLLLGMTKIFSLDVLPAVGLVSVLALEYTWHFQHFDPARATVPLIWYLVFYAVFSVFPFIFRREFAGKTTPRATTALAGPLHFYLVYQLIRAAHPNGVLGLLPAAFALPSLIGLFVLLKRTPLDTPARNAQLALFGGAALFFITLIFPIQFDRQWITVGWALEGAALCWLFHRVPHSGLRVAGVGLLVVVFARLALNPAVLSYHPRAAAPIFNWYLYTYGIATVCLFAAARLLAPPRHLVFGRNSLPLLYTLGTVLAFLLVNIEIADYFSAPGAAALTFQFSGNFARDMSYSIAWGMFALLLLIVGIRKKTAPVRYASLGLLGVTVLKLFFHDLSQLDHQLYRIGAFIVVAVIAIVASFLYQRFLATVDKNNEAKATIPPTS
;
A
#
# COMPACT_ATOMS: atom_id res chain seq x y z
N GLY A 1 -7.63 8.10 67.68
CA GLY A 1 -8.04 9.25 66.84
C GLY A 1 -6.90 10.20 66.55
N LYS A 2 -6.49 11.05 67.51
CA LYS A 2 -5.39 12.02 67.35
C LYS A 2 -3.99 11.44 67.59
N MET A 3 -3.82 10.58 68.60
CA MET A 3 -2.50 10.02 68.98
C MET A 3 -1.83 9.17 67.88
N ASN A 4 -2.59 8.36 67.14
CA ASN A 4 -2.07 7.62 65.98
C ASN A 4 -1.65 8.55 64.83
N ARG A 5 -2.29 9.72 64.69
CA ARG A 5 -1.97 10.68 63.63
C ARG A 5 -0.65 11.38 63.91
N GLU A 6 -0.41 11.79 65.15
CA GLU A 6 0.85 12.42 65.57
C GLU A 6 2.04 11.45 65.49
N LEU A 7 1.87 10.19 65.91
CA LEU A 7 2.87 9.13 65.73
C LEU A 7 3.18 8.87 64.26
N SER A 8 2.16 8.79 63.40
CA SER A 8 2.36 8.61 61.96
C SER A 8 3.07 9.81 61.32
N SER A 9 2.76 11.05 61.72
CA SER A 9 3.45 12.24 61.20
C SER A 9 4.91 12.32 61.66
N SER A 10 5.22 11.91 62.89
CA SER A 10 6.59 11.86 63.38
C SER A 10 7.41 10.81 62.64
N ALA A 11 6.83 9.63 62.39
CA ALA A 11 7.49 8.58 61.62
C ALA A 11 7.74 9.01 60.15
N LEU A 12 6.77 9.69 59.53
CA LEU A 12 6.93 10.28 58.19
C LEU A 12 8.01 11.37 58.15
N GLY A 13 8.06 12.24 59.16
CA GLY A 13 9.09 13.26 59.28
C GLY A 13 10.49 12.65 59.41
N LEU A 14 10.63 11.61 60.22
CA LEU A 14 11.90 10.90 60.40
C LEU A 14 12.36 10.21 59.10
N ALA A 15 11.43 9.56 58.39
CA ALA A 15 11.72 8.97 57.10
C ALA A 15 12.10 10.02 56.04
N ALA A 16 11.41 11.16 56.00
CA ALA A 16 11.76 12.27 55.10
C ALA A 16 13.18 12.79 55.39
N VAL A 17 13.53 13.02 56.66
CA VAL A 17 14.90 13.40 57.06
C VAL A 17 15.92 12.35 56.63
N ALA A 18 15.60 11.06 56.78
CA ALA A 18 16.48 9.98 56.34
C ALA A 18 16.67 9.94 54.81
N VAL A 19 15.62 10.22 54.03
CA VAL A 19 15.74 10.37 52.56
C VAL A 19 16.58 11.59 52.19
N PHE A 20 16.33 12.75 52.82
CA PHE A 20 17.12 13.96 52.57
C PHE A 20 18.59 13.79 52.95
N SER A 21 18.87 13.05 54.04
CA SER A 21 20.25 12.75 54.42
C SER A 21 20.92 11.86 53.38
N ALA A 22 20.22 10.89 52.77
CA ALA A 22 20.77 10.12 51.65
C ALA A 22 21.20 11.05 50.50
N PHE A 23 20.33 11.97 50.06
CA PHE A 23 20.64 12.94 49.02
C PHE A 23 21.79 13.88 49.40
N TYR A 24 21.87 14.30 50.66
CA TYR A 24 22.98 15.10 51.17
C TYR A 24 24.31 14.32 51.13
N LEU A 25 24.29 13.01 51.39
CA LEU A 25 25.48 12.16 51.36
C LEU A 25 25.94 11.82 49.93
N LEU A 26 25.07 11.94 48.92
CA LEU A 26 25.35 11.56 47.55
C LEU A 26 26.57 12.26 46.91
N PRO A 27 26.80 13.58 47.08
CA PRO A 27 27.93 14.28 46.46
C PRO A 27 29.30 13.89 47.03
N PHE A 28 29.36 13.27 48.22
CA PHE A 28 30.61 12.88 48.85
C PHE A 28 31.21 11.66 48.14
N GLN A 29 32.32 11.85 47.41
CA GLN A 29 32.88 10.81 46.54
C GLN A 29 33.19 9.47 47.24
N THR A 30 33.68 9.51 48.48
CA THR A 30 34.01 8.31 49.26
C THR A 30 32.79 7.43 49.55
N LEU A 31 31.62 8.05 49.69
CA LEU A 31 30.34 7.37 49.87
C LEU A 31 29.68 7.05 48.53
N GLY A 32 29.77 7.95 47.55
CA GLY A 32 29.28 7.74 46.19
C GLY A 32 29.87 6.50 45.51
N GLN A 33 31.12 6.14 45.78
CA GLN A 33 31.76 4.92 45.28
C GLN A 33 31.35 3.62 46.00
N ARG A 34 30.47 3.70 47.01
CA ARG A 34 29.95 2.54 47.76
C ARG A 34 28.45 2.37 47.53
N PRO A 35 28.00 2.00 46.30
CA PRO A 35 26.59 1.92 45.95
C PRO A 35 25.79 1.01 46.87
N ALA A 36 26.37 -0.14 47.27
CA ALA A 36 25.68 -1.08 48.15
C ALA A 36 25.26 -0.44 49.48
N LEU A 37 26.08 0.46 50.04
CA LEU A 37 25.76 1.14 51.29
C LEU A 37 24.63 2.15 51.10
N LEU A 38 24.77 3.04 50.10
CA LEU A 38 23.78 4.08 49.82
C LEU A 38 22.42 3.50 49.42
N PHE A 39 22.42 2.47 48.57
CA PHE A 39 21.18 1.83 48.13
C PHE A 39 20.53 1.03 49.26
N SER A 40 21.29 0.25 50.03
CA SER A 40 20.72 -0.45 51.20
C SER A 40 20.12 0.53 52.21
N TYR A 41 20.76 1.69 52.42
CA TYR A 41 20.24 2.74 53.30
C TYR A 41 18.88 3.26 52.82
N ILE A 42 18.75 3.61 51.52
CA ILE A 42 17.48 4.13 51.02
C ILE A 42 16.37 3.08 51.02
N PHE A 43 16.69 1.82 50.67
CA PHE A 43 15.71 0.73 50.71
C PHE A 43 15.27 0.37 52.12
N LEU A 44 16.12 0.52 53.13
CA LEU A 44 15.71 0.35 54.53
C LEU A 44 14.70 1.41 54.96
N VAL A 45 14.90 2.67 54.54
CA VAL A 45 13.94 3.75 54.80
C VAL A 45 12.63 3.49 54.08
N ASP A 46 12.70 3.05 52.82
CA ASP A 46 11.54 2.73 51.98
C ASP A 46 10.73 1.54 52.54
N LEU A 47 11.40 0.50 53.05
CA LEU A 47 10.77 -0.62 53.76
C LEU A 47 10.03 -0.15 55.03
N GLY A 48 10.60 0.81 55.77
CA GLY A 48 9.95 1.43 56.92
C GLY A 48 8.70 2.22 56.55
N LEU A 49 8.75 2.95 55.42
CA LEU A 49 7.60 3.68 54.88
C LEU A 49 6.49 2.73 54.41
N LEU A 50 6.84 1.63 53.75
CA LEU A 50 5.89 0.59 53.35
C LEU A 50 5.21 -0.08 54.56
N ALA A 51 5.97 -0.36 55.62
CA ALA A 51 5.39 -0.88 56.87
C ALA A 51 4.34 0.09 57.46
N LEU A 52 4.59 1.41 57.39
CA LEU A 52 3.63 2.43 57.82
C LEU A 52 2.38 2.48 56.92
N THR A 53 2.52 2.33 55.60
CA THR A 53 1.38 2.33 54.68
C THR A 53 0.51 1.06 54.83
N LEU A 54 1.13 -0.08 55.19
CA LEU A 54 0.40 -1.29 55.56
C LEU A 54 -0.40 -1.13 56.85
N LEU A 55 0.04 -0.27 57.78
CA LEU A 55 -0.67 0.04 59.03
C LEU A 55 -1.80 1.05 58.82
N ASP A 56 -1.60 2.08 58.00
CA ASP A 56 -2.61 3.10 57.66
C ASP A 56 -2.78 3.29 56.14
N ALA A 57 -3.93 2.83 55.62
CA ALA A 57 -4.29 2.91 54.21
C ALA A 57 -4.43 4.35 53.67
N LYS A 58 -4.53 5.37 54.54
CA LYS A 58 -4.56 6.78 54.10
C LYS A 58 -3.19 7.27 53.60
N LEU A 59 -2.12 6.53 53.90
CA LEU A 59 -0.75 6.88 53.54
C LEU A 59 -0.29 6.27 52.20
N VAL A 60 -1.19 5.72 51.37
CA VAL A 60 -0.83 5.14 50.06
C VAL A 60 -0.08 6.11 49.14
N VAL A 61 -0.34 7.42 49.26
CA VAL A 61 0.41 8.45 48.50
C VAL A 61 1.87 8.55 48.96
N VAL A 62 2.16 8.27 50.24
CA VAL A 62 3.52 8.29 50.78
C VAL A 62 4.38 7.23 50.11
N GLU A 63 3.83 6.03 49.86
CA GLU A 63 4.54 4.98 49.12
C GLU A 63 4.94 5.46 47.71
N ALA A 64 4.06 6.19 47.04
CA ALA A 64 4.34 6.72 45.71
C ALA A 64 5.46 7.79 45.74
N LEU A 65 5.45 8.65 46.77
CA LEU A 65 6.49 9.65 46.98
C LEU A 65 7.83 9.02 47.37
N ALA A 66 7.80 7.97 48.19
CA ALA A 66 8.97 7.21 48.62
C ALA A 66 9.64 6.52 47.43
N GLY A 67 8.86 5.80 46.62
CA GLY A 67 9.37 5.18 45.39
C GLY A 67 9.88 6.19 44.36
N LEU A 68 9.24 7.37 44.25
CA LEU A 68 9.75 8.44 43.39
C LEU A 68 11.08 9.01 43.91
N ALA A 69 11.19 9.22 45.22
CA ALA A 69 12.44 9.68 45.84
C ALA A 69 13.57 8.66 45.66
N ALA A 70 13.28 7.37 45.86
CA ALA A 70 14.22 6.29 45.61
C ALA A 70 14.63 6.24 44.12
N PHE A 71 13.69 6.37 43.18
CA PHE A 71 13.98 6.45 41.75
C PHE A 71 14.91 7.63 41.40
N ILE A 72 14.60 8.84 41.91
CA ILE A 72 15.43 10.03 41.68
C ILE A 72 16.82 9.83 42.27
N PHE A 73 16.92 9.26 43.48
CA PHE A 73 18.19 8.98 44.13
C PHE A 73 19.04 7.98 43.34
N LEU A 74 18.44 6.85 42.96
CA LEU A 74 19.08 5.82 42.14
C LEU A 74 19.56 6.43 40.82
N GLY A 75 18.71 7.19 40.12
CA GLY A 75 19.06 7.85 38.86
C GLY A 75 20.16 8.91 39.01
N ALA A 76 20.12 9.70 40.07
CA ALA A 76 21.16 10.69 40.37
C ALA A 76 22.51 10.00 40.67
N TRP A 77 22.50 8.88 41.38
CA TRP A 77 23.71 8.08 41.57
C TRP A 77 24.23 7.54 40.24
N THR A 78 23.35 6.97 39.41
CA THR A 78 23.72 6.44 38.08
C THR A 78 24.38 7.49 37.21
N GLY A 79 23.85 8.72 37.23
CA GLY A 79 24.36 9.82 36.43
C GLY A 79 25.75 10.32 36.83
N ASN A 80 26.13 10.11 38.09
CA ASN A 80 27.36 10.69 38.66
C ASN A 80 28.47 9.65 38.93
N TYR A 81 28.11 8.40 39.25
CA TYR A 81 29.06 7.41 39.78
C TYR A 81 29.06 6.06 39.05
N LEU A 82 28.17 5.84 38.08
CA LEU A 82 28.14 4.56 37.35
C LEU A 82 29.41 4.35 36.53
N ASN A 83 30.07 3.21 36.76
CA ASN A 83 31.19 2.72 35.97
C ASN A 83 31.09 1.18 35.82
N GLY A 84 32.01 0.58 35.05
CA GLY A 84 32.01 -0.87 34.81
C GLY A 84 32.16 -1.73 36.07
N GLN A 85 32.85 -1.24 37.11
CA GLN A 85 33.05 -1.99 38.37
C GLN A 85 31.76 -2.08 39.19
N HIS A 86 30.94 -1.02 39.18
CA HIS A 86 29.72 -0.93 39.99
C HIS A 86 28.45 -1.34 39.25
N LEU A 87 28.54 -1.65 37.95
CA LEU A 87 27.39 -1.98 37.10
C LEU A 87 26.53 -3.11 37.67
N TYR A 88 27.14 -4.22 38.09
CA TYR A 88 26.38 -5.37 38.59
C TYR A 88 25.67 -5.08 39.92
N THR A 89 26.33 -4.34 40.81
CA THR A 89 25.71 -3.89 42.06
C THR A 89 24.52 -2.97 41.76
N ALA A 90 24.68 -2.03 40.84
CA ALA A 90 23.61 -1.12 40.43
C ALA A 90 22.42 -1.88 39.84
N LEU A 91 22.66 -2.80 38.90
CA LEU A 91 21.61 -3.63 38.30
C LEU A 91 20.86 -4.47 39.33
N ALA A 92 21.56 -5.07 40.30
CA ALA A 92 20.94 -5.83 41.38
C ALA A 92 19.98 -4.95 42.20
N PHE A 93 20.39 -3.74 42.57
CA PHE A 93 19.54 -2.81 43.31
C PHE A 93 18.40 -2.20 42.47
N TYR A 94 18.59 -1.98 41.16
CA TYR A 94 17.48 -1.60 40.27
C TYR A 94 16.46 -2.73 40.13
N PHE A 95 16.91 -3.99 40.15
CA PHE A 95 15.99 -5.12 40.19
C PHE A 95 15.24 -5.20 41.52
N VAL A 96 15.92 -4.97 42.65
CA VAL A 96 15.28 -4.85 43.97
C VAL A 96 14.24 -3.72 43.95
N PHE A 97 14.57 -2.56 43.40
CA PHE A 97 13.63 -1.45 43.19
C PHE A 97 12.38 -1.91 42.42
N ALA A 98 12.60 -2.56 41.28
CA ALA A 98 11.53 -3.06 40.41
C ALA A 98 10.62 -4.03 41.17
N LEU A 99 11.22 -5.05 41.79
CA LEU A 99 10.51 -6.09 42.52
C LEU A 99 9.72 -5.53 43.70
N PHE A 100 10.36 -4.65 44.48
CA PHE A 100 9.78 -4.02 45.65
C PHE A 100 8.53 -3.22 45.27
N HIS A 101 8.65 -2.23 44.38
CA HIS A 101 7.52 -1.37 44.02
C HIS A 101 6.51 -2.01 43.05
N ALA A 102 6.83 -3.14 42.42
CA ALA A 102 5.82 -3.95 41.73
C ALA A 102 5.04 -4.84 42.71
N ALA A 103 5.69 -5.36 43.77
CA ALA A 103 5.04 -6.22 44.75
C ALA A 103 4.14 -5.44 45.73
N THR A 104 4.53 -4.23 46.13
CA THR A 104 3.76 -3.38 47.06
C THR A 104 2.30 -3.17 46.64
N PRO A 105 2.00 -2.73 45.39
CA PRO A 105 0.63 -2.55 44.95
C PRO A 105 -0.21 -3.84 45.02
N LEU A 106 0.37 -5.00 44.68
CA LEU A 106 -0.31 -6.29 44.80
C LEU A 106 -0.59 -6.67 46.26
N ALA A 107 0.39 -6.45 47.13
CA ALA A 107 0.26 -6.75 48.56
C ALA A 107 -0.86 -5.90 49.18
N LEU A 108 -0.90 -4.59 48.88
CA LEU A 108 -1.95 -3.68 49.33
C LEU A 108 -3.33 -4.09 48.79
N GLN A 109 -3.42 -4.50 47.52
CA GLN A 109 -4.68 -4.97 46.94
C GLN A 109 -5.19 -6.25 47.61
N ARG A 110 -4.31 -7.24 47.87
CA ARG A 110 -4.69 -8.52 48.50
C ARG A 110 -5.01 -8.38 49.99
N LEU A 111 -4.21 -7.60 50.72
CA LEU A 111 -4.33 -7.50 52.18
C LEU A 111 -5.39 -6.49 52.63
N ARG A 112 -5.56 -5.38 51.89
CA ARG A 112 -6.45 -4.26 52.28
C ARG A 112 -7.60 -4.00 51.31
N LYS A 113 -7.71 -4.75 50.20
CA LYS A 113 -8.76 -4.58 49.16
C LYS A 113 -8.86 -3.15 48.60
N LEU A 114 -7.73 -2.45 48.52
CA LEU A 114 -7.68 -1.08 48.00
C LEU A 114 -7.78 -1.07 46.47
N ILE A 115 -8.49 -0.07 45.94
CA ILE A 115 -8.47 0.24 44.51
C ILE A 115 -7.13 0.89 44.20
N LEU A 116 -6.38 0.30 43.27
CA LEU A 116 -5.07 0.77 42.90
C LEU A 116 -5.14 2.10 42.16
N PRO A 117 -4.42 3.13 42.63
CA PRO A 117 -4.23 4.34 41.85
C PRO A 117 -3.42 4.08 40.58
N TRP A 118 -3.67 4.87 39.54
CA TRP A 118 -3.02 4.71 38.24
C TRP A 118 -1.48 4.81 38.30
N TRP A 119 -0.93 5.62 39.22
CA TRP A 119 0.52 5.84 39.35
C TRP A 119 1.29 4.61 39.82
N CYS A 120 0.62 3.65 40.49
CA CYS A 120 1.26 2.40 40.89
C CYS A 120 1.74 1.59 39.68
N HIS A 121 1.17 1.83 38.50
CA HIS A 121 1.57 1.17 37.26
C HIS A 121 2.79 1.82 36.58
N ALA A 122 3.25 2.99 37.05
CA ALA A 122 4.42 3.66 36.49
C ALA A 122 5.75 3.06 36.98
N PHE A 123 5.75 2.41 38.15
CA PHE A 123 6.99 1.93 38.79
C PHE A 123 7.80 0.92 37.97
N PRO A 124 7.20 -0.08 37.28
CA PRO A 124 7.99 -0.95 36.41
C PRO A 124 8.64 -0.19 35.25
N ALA A 125 7.97 0.82 34.68
CA ALA A 125 8.56 1.66 33.64
C ALA A 125 9.69 2.53 34.19
N LEU A 126 9.55 3.09 35.40
CA LEU A 126 10.63 3.82 36.09
C LEU A 126 11.82 2.91 36.40
N ALA A 127 11.58 1.69 36.86
CA ALA A 127 12.63 0.71 37.09
C ALA A 127 13.38 0.37 35.80
N LEU A 128 12.63 0.21 34.69
CA LEU A 128 13.21 -0.02 33.37
C LEU A 128 14.07 1.17 32.92
N VAL A 129 13.65 2.42 33.16
CA VAL A 129 14.48 3.60 32.88
C VAL A 129 15.82 3.53 33.62
N LEU A 130 15.84 3.11 34.90
CA LEU A 130 17.09 2.94 35.66
C LEU A 130 17.99 1.87 35.04
N VAL A 131 17.43 0.72 34.64
CA VAL A 131 18.19 -0.38 34.02
C VAL A 131 18.73 0.00 32.64
N LEU A 132 18.08 0.92 31.93
CA LEU A 132 18.51 1.38 30.60
C LEU A 132 19.49 2.55 30.65
N MET A 133 19.55 3.33 31.73
CA MET A 133 20.52 4.44 31.88
C MET A 133 21.98 4.04 31.59
N PRO A 134 22.49 2.86 32.03
CA PRO A 134 23.83 2.38 31.69
C PRO A 134 24.15 2.40 30.20
N ILE A 135 23.14 2.20 29.33
CA ILE A 135 23.30 2.15 27.87
C ILE A 135 23.88 3.46 27.32
N PHE A 136 23.52 4.58 27.92
CA PHE A 136 23.91 5.92 27.48
C PHE A 136 25.21 6.42 28.12
N ARG A 137 25.79 5.65 29.05
CA ARG A 137 26.93 6.06 29.87
C ARG A 137 28.17 5.21 29.64
N LEU A 138 27.98 3.93 29.38
CA LEU A 138 29.08 2.98 29.20
C LEU A 138 29.36 2.78 27.71
N THR A 139 30.64 2.87 27.33
CA THR A 139 31.10 2.55 25.97
C THR A 139 31.04 1.06 25.68
N GLU A 140 31.37 0.23 26.68
CA GLU A 140 31.24 -1.23 26.63
C GLU A 140 30.12 -1.68 27.54
N LEU A 141 29.04 -2.19 26.95
CA LEU A 141 27.90 -2.72 27.69
C LEU A 141 28.06 -4.23 27.88
N SER A 142 27.98 -4.65 29.14
CA SER A 142 27.86 -6.07 29.47
C SER A 142 26.55 -6.63 28.93
N ILE A 143 26.61 -7.82 28.31
CA ILE A 143 25.42 -8.53 27.82
C ILE A 143 24.40 -8.83 28.92
N LEU A 144 24.83 -8.81 30.18
CA LEU A 144 24.00 -9.05 31.36
C LEU A 144 22.95 -7.96 31.61
N VAL A 145 23.09 -6.76 31.04
CA VAL A 145 22.05 -5.71 31.16
C VAL A 145 20.71 -6.20 30.58
N TRP A 146 20.74 -6.93 29.46
CA TRP A 146 19.53 -7.33 28.73
C TRP A 146 18.66 -8.37 29.45
N PRO A 147 19.20 -9.41 30.12
CA PRO A 147 18.42 -10.23 31.04
C PRO A 147 17.70 -9.43 32.13
N PHE A 148 18.33 -8.40 32.71
CA PHE A 148 17.68 -7.55 33.71
C PHE A 148 16.53 -6.73 33.10
N VAL A 149 16.71 -6.18 31.90
CA VAL A 149 15.63 -5.53 31.12
C VAL A 149 14.45 -6.50 30.96
N LEU A 150 14.70 -7.72 30.47
CA LEU A 150 13.65 -8.73 30.25
C LEU A 150 12.92 -9.13 31.54
N ILE A 151 13.65 -9.23 32.66
CA ILE A 151 13.06 -9.53 33.98
C ILE A 151 12.14 -8.40 34.43
N VAL A 152 12.56 -7.13 34.27
CA VAL A 152 11.73 -5.97 34.58
C VAL A 152 10.51 -5.90 33.66
N ASP A 153 10.67 -6.23 32.37
CA ASP A 153 9.55 -6.30 31.43
C ASP A 153 8.54 -7.39 31.81
N LEU A 154 9.02 -8.57 32.22
CA LEU A 154 8.18 -9.66 32.71
C LEU A 154 7.41 -9.26 33.97
N LEU A 155 8.05 -8.53 34.88
CA LEU A 155 7.42 -8.01 36.09
C LEU A 155 6.33 -7.00 35.75
N ALA A 156 6.60 -6.09 34.81
CA ALA A 156 5.62 -5.14 34.30
C ALA A 156 4.42 -5.84 33.65
N LEU A 157 4.66 -6.89 32.87
CA LEU A 157 3.63 -7.72 32.25
C LEU A 157 2.74 -8.41 33.29
N VAL A 158 3.34 -9.01 34.32
CA VAL A 158 2.61 -9.67 35.42
C VAL A 158 1.72 -8.65 36.15
N LEU A 159 2.27 -7.48 36.50
CA LEU A 159 1.52 -6.41 37.16
C LEU A 159 0.36 -5.93 36.28
N ALA A 160 0.60 -5.68 35.01
CA ALA A 160 -0.39 -5.21 34.04
C ALA A 160 -1.57 -6.18 33.92
N VAL A 161 -1.30 -7.48 33.80
CA VAL A 161 -2.32 -8.52 33.71
C VAL A 161 -3.11 -8.67 35.01
N MET A 162 -2.47 -8.53 36.17
CA MET A 162 -3.16 -8.58 37.46
C MET A 162 -4.00 -7.34 37.74
N ALA A 163 -3.55 -6.18 37.26
CA ALA A 163 -4.27 -4.91 37.34
C ALA A 163 -5.37 -4.76 36.27
N ALA A 164 -5.46 -5.70 35.33
CA ALA A 164 -6.32 -5.63 34.16
C ALA A 164 -6.12 -4.39 33.28
N THR A 165 -4.88 -3.93 33.13
CA THR A 165 -4.51 -2.79 32.30
C THR A 165 -3.46 -3.17 31.24
N LEU A 166 -3.57 -2.64 30.03
CA LEU A 166 -2.59 -2.89 28.94
C LEU A 166 -1.56 -1.77 28.80
N LEU A 167 -1.81 -0.61 29.40
CA LEU A 167 -0.97 0.58 29.31
C LEU A 167 0.49 0.37 29.78
N PRO A 168 0.76 -0.37 30.87
CA PRO A 168 2.14 -0.57 31.34
C PRO A 168 2.95 -1.43 30.37
N ILE A 169 2.31 -2.41 29.71
CA ILE A 169 2.95 -3.25 28.69
C ILE A 169 3.38 -2.39 27.50
N LEU A 170 2.51 -1.46 27.06
CA LEU A 170 2.84 -0.52 26.00
C LEU A 170 4.03 0.37 26.39
N ALA A 171 4.04 0.90 27.62
CA ALA A 171 5.13 1.77 28.08
C ALA A 171 6.49 1.05 28.09
N VAL A 172 6.52 -0.16 28.64
CA VAL A 172 7.72 -1.02 28.72
C VAL A 172 8.20 -1.44 27.33
N LEU A 173 7.28 -1.83 26.43
CA LEU A 173 7.57 -2.10 25.03
C LEU A 173 8.24 -0.90 24.34
N LEU A 174 7.65 0.29 24.45
CA LEU A 174 8.20 1.49 23.82
C LEU A 174 9.57 1.85 24.39
N LEU A 175 9.73 1.76 25.71
CA LEU A 175 10.98 2.13 26.37
C LEU A 175 12.13 1.18 26.00
N THR A 176 11.89 -0.14 25.98
CA THR A 176 12.89 -1.13 25.57
C THR A 176 13.30 -0.96 24.11
N LEU A 177 12.35 -0.72 23.21
CA LEU A 177 12.64 -0.51 21.79
C LEU A 177 13.36 0.81 21.53
N LEU A 178 12.99 1.89 22.23
CA LEU A 178 13.72 3.16 22.16
C LEU A 178 15.16 3.00 22.65
N ALA A 179 15.39 2.22 23.70
CA ALA A 179 16.74 1.95 24.18
C ALA A 179 17.54 1.03 23.24
N LEU A 180 16.92 0.01 22.63
CA LEU A 180 17.55 -0.77 21.57
C LEU A 180 17.95 0.13 20.38
N GLY A 181 17.07 1.04 19.98
CA GLY A 181 17.38 2.03 18.93
C GLY A 181 18.48 3.00 19.32
N ALA A 182 18.47 3.53 20.55
CA ALA A 182 19.53 4.40 21.03
C ALA A 182 20.88 3.69 21.17
N TRP A 183 20.87 2.44 21.63
CA TRP A 183 22.05 1.60 21.68
C TRP A 183 22.61 1.32 20.28
N LEU A 184 21.74 1.13 19.29
CA LEU A 184 22.15 0.98 17.89
C LEU A 184 22.94 2.20 17.38
N PHE A 185 22.73 3.41 17.91
CA PHE A 185 23.55 4.59 17.58
C PHE A 185 24.96 4.58 18.18
N HIS A 186 25.26 3.69 19.14
CA HIS A 186 26.57 3.57 19.76
C HIS A 186 27.46 2.50 19.09
N ILE A 187 26.87 1.61 18.28
CA ILE A 187 27.63 0.55 17.59
C ILE A 187 28.59 1.20 16.56
N PRO A 188 29.90 0.87 16.55
CA PRO A 188 30.82 1.30 15.51
C PRO A 188 30.35 0.89 14.11
N SER A 189 30.75 1.63 13.07
CA SER A 189 30.32 1.36 11.68
C SER A 189 30.85 0.04 11.09
N GLU A 190 31.78 -0.64 11.76
CA GLU A 190 32.48 -1.84 11.26
C GLU A 190 31.72 -3.18 11.43
N LEU A 191 30.38 -3.18 11.53
CA LEU A 191 29.53 -4.38 11.71
C LEU A 191 29.84 -5.24 12.96
N THR A 192 30.84 -4.88 13.75
CA THR A 192 31.21 -5.52 15.02
C THR A 192 30.05 -5.39 16.01
N GLY A 193 29.31 -6.48 16.24
CA GLY A 193 28.17 -6.52 17.15
C GLY A 193 26.79 -6.62 16.50
N LEU A 194 26.69 -6.63 15.16
CA LEU A 194 25.41 -6.78 14.46
C LEU A 194 24.67 -8.06 14.86
N ALA A 195 25.38 -9.19 14.95
CA ALA A 195 24.77 -10.47 15.31
C ALA A 195 24.13 -10.43 16.71
N THR A 196 24.82 -9.86 17.69
CA THR A 196 24.29 -9.65 19.05
C THR A 196 23.09 -8.72 19.03
N ALA A 197 23.15 -7.62 18.26
CA ALA A 197 22.04 -6.69 18.14
C ALA A 197 20.79 -7.32 17.53
N LEU A 198 20.94 -8.10 16.45
CA LEU A 198 19.84 -8.85 15.83
C LEU A 198 19.30 -9.94 16.75
N PHE A 199 20.17 -10.65 17.48
CA PHE A 199 19.75 -11.65 18.45
C PHE A 199 18.90 -11.04 19.57
N LEU A 200 19.36 -9.91 20.15
CA LEU A 200 18.62 -9.20 21.19
C LEU A 200 17.31 -8.64 20.65
N LEU A 201 17.34 -7.96 19.50
CA LEU A 201 16.14 -7.44 18.85
C LEU A 201 15.12 -8.55 18.59
N GLY A 202 15.56 -9.69 18.05
CA GLY A 202 14.70 -10.84 17.82
C GLY A 202 14.13 -11.41 19.12
N GLY A 203 14.95 -11.58 20.15
CA GLY A 203 14.52 -12.05 21.46
C GLY A 203 13.46 -11.16 22.10
N PHE A 204 13.69 -9.85 22.16
CA PHE A 204 12.71 -8.89 22.70
C PHE A 204 11.46 -8.81 21.85
N ALA A 205 11.58 -8.81 20.52
CA ALA A 205 10.44 -8.79 19.62
C ALA A 205 9.53 -10.01 19.82
N ILE A 206 10.11 -11.22 19.89
CA ILE A 206 9.35 -12.45 20.16
C ILE A 206 8.68 -12.37 21.53
N PHE A 207 9.44 -11.97 22.55
CA PHE A 207 8.92 -11.84 23.91
C PHE A 207 7.70 -10.91 23.97
N PHE A 208 7.82 -9.68 23.47
CA PHE A 208 6.72 -8.71 23.51
C PHE A 208 5.53 -9.14 22.66
N LEU A 209 5.77 -9.77 21.51
CA LEU A 209 4.69 -10.17 20.63
C LEU A 209 3.85 -11.29 21.27
N VAL A 210 4.52 -12.28 21.87
CA VAL A 210 3.87 -13.37 22.63
C VAL A 210 3.20 -12.82 23.89
N ALA A 211 3.89 -11.96 24.64
CA ALA A 211 3.38 -11.34 25.87
C ALA A 211 2.13 -10.50 25.61
N ALA A 212 2.14 -9.64 24.59
CA ALA A 212 1.01 -8.82 24.20
C ALA A 212 -0.20 -9.67 23.78
N GLY A 213 0.02 -10.68 22.93
CA GLY A 213 -1.04 -11.59 22.51
C GLY A 213 -1.67 -12.34 23.68
N TRP A 214 -0.83 -12.90 24.56
CA TRP A 214 -1.29 -13.61 25.76
C TRP A 214 -2.06 -12.70 26.72
N ALA A 215 -1.54 -11.50 27.01
CA ALA A 215 -2.17 -10.54 27.90
C ALA A 215 -3.55 -10.10 27.36
N CYS A 216 -3.65 -9.78 26.07
CA CYS A 216 -4.90 -9.38 25.43
C CYS A 216 -5.96 -10.49 25.55
N ARG A 217 -5.58 -11.76 25.30
CA ARG A 217 -6.53 -12.89 25.40
C ARG A 217 -7.03 -13.09 26.82
N ARG A 218 -6.15 -12.98 27.81
CA ARG A 218 -6.52 -13.12 29.23
C ARG A 218 -7.47 -12.01 29.68
N LEU A 219 -7.29 -10.80 29.18
CA LEU A 219 -8.13 -9.65 29.50
C LEU A 219 -9.49 -9.70 28.82
N LEU A 220 -9.55 -10.13 27.56
CA LEU A 220 -10.81 -10.33 26.84
C LEU A 220 -11.65 -11.50 27.39
N ALA A 221 -11.01 -12.48 28.04
CA ALA A 221 -11.69 -13.59 28.69
C ALA A 221 -12.24 -13.24 30.10
N ALA A 222 -11.96 -12.06 30.63
CA ALA A 222 -12.40 -11.67 31.97
C ALA A 222 -13.93 -11.39 32.00
N PRO A 223 -14.65 -11.80 33.05
CA PRO A 223 -16.09 -11.53 33.19
C PRO A 223 -16.36 -10.01 33.18
N GLY A 224 -17.22 -9.54 32.27
CA GLY A 224 -17.57 -8.12 32.13
C GLY A 224 -16.86 -7.37 31.00
N ALA A 225 -15.97 -8.03 30.23
CA ALA A 225 -15.24 -7.43 29.11
C ALA A 225 -16.06 -7.21 27.82
N ALA A 226 -17.39 -7.34 27.86
CA ALA A 226 -18.25 -7.13 26.70
C ALA A 226 -18.28 -5.63 26.34
N THR A 227 -17.55 -5.26 25.29
CA THR A 227 -17.48 -3.88 24.81
C THR A 227 -18.68 -3.57 23.91
N ALA A 228 -19.23 -2.36 24.04
CA ALA A 228 -20.39 -1.92 23.25
C ALA A 228 -20.10 -1.77 21.74
N HIS A 229 -18.82 -1.76 21.34
CA HIS A 229 -18.38 -1.53 19.97
C HIS A 229 -17.24 -2.48 19.57
N ALA A 230 -17.06 -2.66 18.26
CA ALA A 230 -15.96 -3.43 17.71
C ALA A 230 -14.61 -2.69 17.91
N PRO A 231 -13.56 -3.40 18.32
CA PRO A 231 -12.25 -2.79 18.55
C PRO A 231 -11.65 -2.25 17.25
N SER A 232 -11.03 -1.08 17.33
CA SER A 232 -10.48 -0.36 16.19
C SER A 232 -8.97 -0.10 16.36
N LEU A 233 -8.21 -0.27 15.28
CA LEU A 233 -6.76 -0.02 15.31
C LEU A 233 -6.42 1.47 15.51
N PHE A 234 -7.25 2.37 15.00
CA PHE A 234 -7.02 3.83 15.06
C PHE A 234 -7.89 4.54 16.11
N GLY A 235 -8.43 3.78 17.08
CA GLY A 235 -9.23 4.33 18.17
C GLY A 235 -8.40 4.92 19.31
N ASN A 236 -9.08 5.41 20.35
CA ASN A 236 -8.45 5.99 21.54
C ASN A 236 -7.66 4.91 22.31
N ILE A 237 -6.39 5.22 22.65
CA ILE A 237 -5.44 4.34 23.36
C ILE A 237 -5.91 4.06 24.80
N ALA A 238 -6.67 4.98 25.40
CA ALA A 238 -7.22 4.79 26.75
C ALA A 238 -8.32 3.72 26.82
N ASP A 239 -8.90 3.33 25.68
CA ASP A 239 -9.93 2.30 25.60
C ASP A 239 -9.29 0.89 25.55
N PRO A 240 -9.52 0.03 26.56
CA PRO A 240 -8.99 -1.33 26.59
C PRO A 240 -9.35 -2.17 25.36
N ALA A 241 -10.50 -1.91 24.74
CA ALA A 241 -10.95 -2.61 23.55
C ALA A 241 -10.03 -2.34 22.35
N ASN A 242 -9.78 -1.06 22.05
CA ASN A 242 -8.88 -0.65 20.98
C ASN A 242 -7.44 -1.09 21.27
N LEU A 243 -7.01 -0.94 22.53
CA LEU A 243 -5.67 -1.30 22.96
C LEU A 243 -5.38 -2.80 22.80
N SER A 244 -6.40 -3.66 22.87
CA SER A 244 -6.28 -5.10 22.63
C SER A 244 -5.90 -5.48 21.19
N VAL A 245 -6.16 -4.60 20.21
CA VAL A 245 -5.78 -4.78 18.80
C VAL A 245 -4.53 -3.95 18.46
N GLN A 246 -4.40 -2.76 19.05
CA GLN A 246 -3.24 -1.88 18.86
C GLN A 246 -1.95 -2.47 19.44
N LEU A 247 -2.00 -3.07 20.64
CA LEU A 247 -0.78 -3.55 21.30
C LEU A 247 -0.10 -4.69 20.53
N PRO A 248 -0.80 -5.75 20.06
CA PRO A 248 -0.19 -6.76 19.19
C PRO A 248 0.33 -6.17 17.88
N ALA A 249 -0.38 -5.20 17.27
CA ALA A 249 0.07 -4.56 16.06
C ALA A 249 1.35 -3.73 16.26
N LEU A 250 1.44 -2.94 17.34
CA LEU A 250 2.62 -2.17 17.71
C LEU A 250 3.81 -3.06 18.05
N SER A 251 3.58 -4.12 18.83
CA SER A 251 4.61 -5.12 19.13
C SER A 251 5.12 -5.82 17.88
N ALA A 252 4.30 -5.89 16.83
CA ALA A 252 4.66 -6.47 15.55
C ALA A 252 5.44 -5.49 14.66
N THR A 253 5.07 -4.21 14.61
CA THR A 253 5.66 -3.21 13.71
C THR A 253 6.97 -2.62 14.20
N LEU A 254 7.08 -2.35 15.50
CA LEU A 254 8.23 -1.63 16.03
C LEU A 254 9.57 -2.37 15.83
N PRO A 255 9.64 -3.71 15.93
CA PRO A 255 10.86 -4.44 15.58
C PRO A 255 11.30 -4.24 14.12
N PHE A 256 10.36 -4.13 13.17
CA PHE A 256 10.69 -3.81 11.78
C PHE A 256 11.22 -2.38 11.63
N LEU A 257 10.71 -1.42 12.40
CA LEU A 257 11.27 -0.06 12.40
C LEU A 257 12.73 -0.04 12.87
N LEU A 258 13.08 -0.85 13.88
CA LEU A 258 14.46 -1.02 14.29
C LEU A 258 15.30 -1.72 13.22
N LEU A 259 14.77 -2.75 12.54
CA LEU A 259 15.46 -3.36 11.40
C LEU A 259 15.70 -2.36 10.26
N ILE A 260 14.71 -1.51 9.95
CA ILE A 260 14.85 -0.44 8.96
C ILE A 260 15.97 0.51 9.41
N MET A 261 15.98 0.92 10.67
CA MET A 261 17.04 1.76 11.22
C MET A 261 18.43 1.10 11.13
N VAL A 262 18.54 -0.21 11.38
CA VAL A 262 19.78 -0.98 11.16
C VAL A 262 20.21 -0.87 9.71
N THR A 263 19.29 -1.07 8.76
CA THR A 263 19.59 -0.93 7.32
C THR A 263 20.00 0.48 6.93
N LEU A 264 19.42 1.52 7.54
CA LEU A 264 19.76 2.92 7.25
C LEU A 264 21.17 3.31 7.73
N ARG A 265 21.63 2.70 8.83
CA ARG A 265 22.84 3.14 9.55
C ARG A 265 24.08 2.35 9.16
N LEU A 266 23.94 1.05 8.89
CA LEU A 266 25.08 0.15 8.69
C LEU A 266 25.24 -0.19 7.20
N PRO A 267 26.49 -0.29 6.68
CA PRO A 267 26.77 -0.63 5.29
C PRO A 267 26.51 -2.11 5.01
N LEU A 268 25.23 -2.48 4.90
CA LEU A 268 24.79 -3.87 4.82
C LEU A 268 24.77 -4.37 3.37
N ALA A 269 25.95 -4.77 2.86
CA ALA A 269 26.04 -5.36 1.51
C ALA A 269 25.28 -6.69 1.37
N ASN A 270 25.18 -7.50 2.44
CA ASN A 270 24.40 -8.73 2.46
C ASN A 270 23.19 -8.57 3.40
N PRO A 271 21.94 -8.62 2.88
CA PRO A 271 20.75 -8.39 3.69
C PRO A 271 20.33 -9.61 4.53
N SER A 272 20.95 -10.79 4.33
CA SER A 272 20.38 -12.06 4.79
C SER A 272 20.14 -12.16 6.29
N ALA A 273 21.00 -11.56 7.12
CA ALA A 273 20.81 -11.57 8.57
C ALA A 273 19.57 -10.76 9.00
N VAL A 274 19.39 -9.57 8.40
CA VAL A 274 18.25 -8.68 8.66
C VAL A 274 16.97 -9.26 8.09
N PHE A 275 17.01 -9.73 6.84
CA PHE A 275 15.85 -10.33 6.18
C PHE A 275 15.46 -11.68 6.79
N GLY A 276 16.42 -12.46 7.30
CA GLY A 276 16.13 -13.68 8.06
C GLY A 276 15.38 -13.41 9.35
N LEU A 277 15.78 -12.37 10.11
CA LEU A 277 15.04 -11.96 11.29
C LEU A 277 13.65 -11.40 10.92
N ALA A 278 13.57 -10.58 9.88
CA ALA A 278 12.29 -10.09 9.36
C ALA A 278 11.35 -11.24 8.98
N LEU A 279 11.85 -12.29 8.33
CA LEU A 279 11.07 -13.48 7.98
C LEU A 279 10.54 -14.19 9.22
N LEU A 280 11.38 -14.37 10.25
CA LEU A 280 10.95 -14.95 11.53
C LEU A 280 9.81 -14.13 12.16
N LEU A 281 9.95 -12.81 12.19
CA LEU A 281 8.93 -11.89 12.70
C LEU A 281 7.65 -11.93 11.86
N THR A 282 7.76 -12.00 10.53
CA THR A 282 6.62 -12.15 9.61
C THR A 282 5.87 -13.46 9.87
N VAL A 283 6.58 -14.59 9.99
CA VAL A 283 5.97 -15.89 10.28
C VAL A 283 5.25 -15.87 11.62
N LEU A 284 5.86 -15.27 12.64
CA LEU A 284 5.26 -15.16 13.96
C LEU A 284 4.00 -14.29 13.94
N LEU A 285 4.05 -13.15 13.25
CA LEU A 285 2.93 -12.22 13.05
C LEU A 285 1.76 -12.89 12.28
N LEU A 286 2.06 -13.66 11.23
CA LEU A 286 1.07 -14.43 10.48
C LEU A 286 0.50 -15.58 11.33
N GLY A 287 1.31 -16.23 12.16
CA GLY A 287 0.85 -17.20 13.15
C GLY A 287 -0.10 -16.57 14.17
N MET A 288 0.17 -15.34 14.61
CA MET A 288 -0.70 -14.59 15.50
C MET A 288 -2.00 -14.14 14.86
N THR A 289 -1.99 -13.76 13.58
CA THR A 289 -3.20 -13.51 12.79
C THR A 289 -4.17 -14.69 12.93
N LYS A 290 -3.64 -15.90 12.84
CA LYS A 290 -4.40 -17.15 12.99
C LYS A 290 -4.92 -17.34 14.42
N ILE A 291 -4.03 -17.30 15.41
CA ILE A 291 -4.34 -17.59 16.82
C ILE A 291 -5.32 -16.58 17.41
N PHE A 292 -5.17 -15.30 17.06
CA PHE A 292 -5.94 -14.19 17.64
C PHE A 292 -7.02 -13.64 16.70
N SER A 293 -7.17 -14.18 15.48
CA SER A 293 -8.16 -13.73 14.49
C SER A 293 -8.06 -12.23 14.13
N LEU A 294 -6.86 -11.65 14.18
CA LEU A 294 -6.59 -10.24 13.92
C LEU A 294 -6.33 -9.98 12.42
N ASP A 295 -7.38 -9.63 11.69
CA ASP A 295 -7.39 -9.57 10.21
C ASP A 295 -6.45 -8.53 9.59
N VAL A 296 -6.04 -7.53 10.38
CA VAL A 296 -5.20 -6.41 9.92
C VAL A 296 -3.71 -6.77 9.96
N LEU A 297 -3.32 -7.74 10.78
CA LEU A 297 -1.91 -8.09 10.97
C LEU A 297 -1.19 -8.45 9.65
N PRO A 298 -1.73 -9.27 8.73
CA PRO A 298 -1.04 -9.58 7.47
C PRO A 298 -0.71 -8.35 6.63
N ALA A 299 -1.63 -7.36 6.58
CA ALA A 299 -1.41 -6.12 5.86
C ALA A 299 -0.30 -5.29 6.52
N VAL A 300 -0.30 -5.21 7.86
CA VAL A 300 0.75 -4.54 8.63
C VAL A 300 2.11 -5.20 8.38
N GLY A 301 2.16 -6.54 8.45
CA GLY A 301 3.38 -7.30 8.16
C GLY A 301 3.90 -7.07 6.75
N LEU A 302 3.00 -7.05 5.75
CA LEU A 302 3.37 -6.78 4.35
C LEU A 302 3.98 -5.38 4.19
N VAL A 303 3.34 -4.35 4.77
CA VAL A 303 3.85 -2.98 4.72
C VAL A 303 5.21 -2.86 5.43
N SER A 304 5.36 -3.49 6.59
CA SER A 304 6.62 -3.47 7.35
C SER A 304 7.77 -4.15 6.60
N VAL A 305 7.52 -5.31 5.98
CA VAL A 305 8.52 -6.02 5.16
C VAL A 305 8.88 -5.20 3.93
N LEU A 306 7.88 -4.69 3.20
CA LEU A 306 8.13 -3.87 2.01
C LEU A 306 8.94 -2.62 2.36
N ALA A 307 8.60 -1.92 3.45
CA ALA A 307 9.37 -0.77 3.90
C ALA A 307 10.84 -1.15 4.13
N LEU A 308 11.11 -2.27 4.81
CA LEU A 308 12.46 -2.78 5.02
C LEU A 308 13.18 -3.15 3.72
N GLU A 309 12.52 -3.87 2.81
CA GLU A 309 13.09 -4.27 1.53
C GLU A 309 13.40 -3.07 0.63
N TYR A 310 12.49 -2.09 0.55
CA TYR A 310 12.69 -0.86 -0.21
C TYR A 310 13.83 -0.04 0.37
N THR A 311 13.88 0.14 1.70
CA THR A 311 14.97 0.86 2.35
C THR A 311 16.32 0.22 2.05
N TRP A 312 16.44 -1.11 2.18
CA TRP A 312 17.67 -1.79 1.84
C TRP A 312 18.02 -1.66 0.35
N HIS A 313 17.04 -1.88 -0.54
CA HIS A 313 17.25 -1.85 -1.99
C HIS A 313 17.81 -0.50 -2.45
N PHE A 314 17.19 0.61 -2.03
CA PHE A 314 17.59 1.94 -2.51
C PHE A 314 18.90 2.44 -1.92
N GLN A 315 19.42 1.80 -0.87
CA GLN A 315 20.65 2.23 -0.21
C GLN A 315 21.85 1.34 -0.47
N HIS A 316 21.63 0.03 -0.58
CA HIS A 316 22.70 -0.97 -0.54
C HIS A 316 22.72 -1.89 -1.77
N PHE A 317 21.76 -1.77 -2.68
CA PHE A 317 21.68 -2.66 -3.83
C PHE A 317 22.88 -2.50 -4.76
N ASP A 318 23.53 -3.63 -5.03
CA ASP A 318 24.59 -3.78 -6.02
C ASP A 318 24.14 -4.78 -7.10
N PRO A 319 24.06 -4.37 -8.39
CA PRO A 319 23.71 -5.25 -9.49
C PRO A 319 24.59 -6.50 -9.61
N ALA A 320 25.86 -6.42 -9.18
CA ALA A 320 26.79 -7.56 -9.22
C ALA A 320 26.39 -8.70 -8.28
N ARG A 321 25.57 -8.41 -7.25
CA ARG A 321 25.15 -9.38 -6.21
C ARG A 321 23.63 -9.50 -6.13
N ALA A 322 22.96 -9.47 -7.27
CA ALA A 322 21.50 -9.43 -7.35
C ALA A 322 20.78 -10.72 -6.92
N THR A 323 21.46 -11.88 -6.87
CA THR A 323 20.83 -13.18 -6.60
C THR A 323 20.26 -13.31 -5.20
N VAL A 324 21.03 -12.91 -4.17
CA VAL A 324 20.63 -12.98 -2.77
C VAL A 324 19.37 -12.14 -2.48
N PRO A 325 19.32 -10.84 -2.79
CA PRO A 325 18.12 -10.04 -2.56
C PRO A 325 16.92 -10.51 -3.40
N LEU A 326 17.14 -11.01 -4.63
CA LEU A 326 16.07 -11.60 -5.44
C LEU A 326 15.40 -12.79 -4.73
N ILE A 327 16.20 -13.71 -4.18
CA ILE A 327 15.67 -14.85 -3.43
C ILE A 327 14.81 -14.36 -2.26
N TRP A 328 15.28 -13.37 -1.51
CA TRP A 328 14.53 -12.82 -0.39
C TRP A 328 13.20 -12.17 -0.80
N TYR A 329 13.20 -11.32 -1.83
CA TYR A 329 11.96 -10.71 -2.34
C TYR A 329 10.94 -11.77 -2.78
N LEU A 330 11.42 -12.85 -3.42
CA LEU A 330 10.56 -13.97 -3.81
C LEU A 330 10.07 -14.79 -2.61
N VAL A 331 10.89 -14.97 -1.57
CA VAL A 331 10.49 -15.64 -0.32
C VAL A 331 9.38 -14.85 0.38
N PHE A 332 9.55 -13.55 0.58
CA PHE A 332 8.51 -12.72 1.20
C PHE A 332 7.23 -12.66 0.35
N TYR A 333 7.38 -12.48 -0.96
CA TYR A 333 6.26 -12.59 -1.89
C TYR A 333 5.53 -13.93 -1.74
N ALA A 334 6.24 -15.05 -1.66
CA ALA A 334 5.64 -16.38 -1.51
C ALA A 334 4.93 -16.55 -0.16
N VAL A 335 5.54 -16.09 0.94
CA VAL A 335 4.97 -16.17 2.29
C VAL A 335 3.61 -15.48 2.36
N PHE A 336 3.52 -14.22 1.91
CA PHE A 336 2.25 -13.49 1.88
C PHE A 336 1.28 -14.04 0.84
N SER A 337 1.77 -14.59 -0.28
CA SER A 337 0.89 -15.12 -1.32
C SER A 337 0.24 -16.45 -0.94
N VAL A 338 0.94 -17.30 -0.18
CA VAL A 338 0.48 -18.65 0.16
C VAL A 338 -0.32 -18.67 1.48
N PHE A 339 -0.03 -17.74 2.41
CA PHE A 339 -0.60 -17.73 3.76
C PHE A 339 -2.12 -17.93 3.86
N PRO A 340 -3.00 -17.13 3.21
CA PRO A 340 -4.44 -17.30 3.37
C PRO A 340 -5.00 -18.55 2.68
N PHE A 341 -4.24 -19.17 1.77
CA PHE A 341 -4.62 -20.44 1.15
C PHE A 341 -4.31 -21.65 2.02
N ILE A 342 -3.25 -21.59 2.85
CA ILE A 342 -2.96 -22.63 3.85
C ILE A 342 -4.12 -22.71 4.85
N PHE A 343 -4.55 -21.58 5.41
CA PHE A 343 -5.60 -21.51 6.43
C PHE A 343 -6.98 -21.14 5.84
N ARG A 344 -7.32 -21.77 4.72
CA ARG A 344 -8.51 -21.44 3.91
C ARG A 344 -9.85 -21.39 4.66
N ARG A 345 -10.04 -22.25 5.66
CA ARG A 345 -11.31 -22.36 6.42
C ARG A 345 -11.56 -21.13 7.29
N GLU A 346 -10.48 -20.62 7.90
CA GLU A 346 -10.51 -19.52 8.85
C GLU A 346 -10.63 -18.16 8.13
N PHE A 347 -10.05 -18.06 6.91
CA PHE A 347 -10.05 -16.83 6.12
C PHE A 347 -11.05 -16.82 4.95
N ALA A 348 -12.00 -17.75 4.91
CA ALA A 348 -12.98 -17.85 3.82
C ALA A 348 -13.83 -16.58 3.66
N GLY A 349 -14.33 -16.05 4.78
CA GLY A 349 -15.18 -14.87 4.83
C GLY A 349 -14.44 -13.53 4.94
N LYS A 350 -13.10 -13.55 5.10
CA LYS A 350 -12.31 -12.36 5.44
C LYS A 350 -11.67 -11.76 4.19
N THR A 351 -11.93 -10.47 3.95
CA THR A 351 -11.41 -9.76 2.77
C THR A 351 -9.98 -9.29 2.97
N THR A 352 -9.62 -8.80 4.16
CA THR A 352 -8.30 -8.19 4.44
C THR A 352 -7.12 -9.13 4.16
N PRO A 353 -7.06 -10.37 4.70
CA PRO A 353 -5.92 -11.25 4.44
C PRO A 353 -5.80 -11.65 2.96
N ARG A 354 -6.93 -11.74 2.24
CA ARG A 354 -6.96 -12.04 0.80
C ARG A 354 -6.55 -10.83 -0.04
N ALA A 355 -6.89 -9.62 0.40
CA ALA A 355 -6.42 -8.38 -0.21
C ALA A 355 -4.90 -8.24 -0.04
N THR A 356 -4.34 -8.56 1.12
CA THR A 356 -2.89 -8.60 1.36
C THR A 356 -2.19 -9.49 0.33
N THR A 357 -2.71 -10.69 0.07
CA THR A 357 -2.15 -11.59 -0.95
C THR A 357 -2.25 -11.04 -2.36
N ALA A 358 -3.40 -10.50 -2.76
CA ALA A 358 -3.56 -9.92 -4.09
C ALA A 358 -2.63 -8.71 -4.31
N LEU A 359 -2.38 -7.92 -3.26
CA LEU A 359 -1.49 -6.76 -3.29
C LEU A 359 0.00 -7.11 -3.14
N ALA A 360 0.34 -8.25 -2.55
CA ALA A 360 1.73 -8.67 -2.35
C ALA A 360 2.49 -8.73 -3.68
N GLY A 361 1.85 -9.20 -4.76
CA GLY A 361 2.43 -9.23 -6.10
C GLY A 361 2.80 -7.84 -6.61
N PRO A 362 1.82 -6.94 -6.86
CA PRO A 362 2.09 -5.61 -7.39
C PRO A 362 3.12 -4.80 -6.58
N LEU A 363 3.12 -4.96 -5.25
CA LEU A 363 4.03 -4.21 -4.38
C LEU A 363 5.49 -4.72 -4.42
N HIS A 364 5.72 -6.04 -4.48
CA HIS A 364 7.08 -6.60 -4.62
C HIS A 364 7.58 -6.55 -6.07
N PHE A 365 6.68 -6.54 -7.06
CA PHE A 365 7.05 -6.55 -8.48
C PHE A 365 8.01 -5.42 -8.82
N TYR A 366 7.80 -4.21 -8.29
CA TYR A 366 8.66 -3.08 -8.58
C TYR A 366 10.12 -3.30 -8.15
N LEU A 367 10.36 -3.88 -6.96
CA LEU A 367 11.70 -4.23 -6.49
C LEU A 367 12.36 -5.28 -7.39
N VAL A 368 11.62 -6.34 -7.71
CA VAL A 368 12.12 -7.42 -8.57
C VAL A 368 12.39 -6.93 -9.99
N TYR A 369 11.54 -6.06 -10.52
CA TYR A 369 11.71 -5.44 -11.84
C TYR A 369 12.96 -4.57 -11.90
N GLN A 370 13.15 -3.67 -10.92
CA GLN A 370 14.33 -2.81 -10.86
C GLN A 370 15.61 -3.63 -10.72
N LEU A 371 15.59 -4.66 -9.86
CA LEU A 371 16.71 -5.58 -9.67
C LEU A 371 17.09 -6.29 -10.96
N ILE A 372 16.12 -6.93 -11.65
CA ILE A 372 16.40 -7.69 -12.87
C ILE A 372 16.82 -6.76 -14.00
N ARG A 373 16.21 -5.58 -14.13
CA ARG A 373 16.59 -4.58 -15.12
C ARG A 373 18.05 -4.12 -14.93
N ALA A 374 18.49 -3.96 -13.69
CA ALA A 374 19.86 -3.56 -13.39
C ALA A 374 20.88 -4.70 -13.57
N ALA A 375 20.54 -5.91 -13.15
CA ALA A 375 21.43 -7.07 -13.21
C ALA A 375 21.51 -7.71 -14.62
N HIS A 376 20.41 -7.66 -15.38
CA HIS A 376 20.27 -8.30 -16.69
C HIS A 376 19.63 -7.35 -17.71
N PRO A 377 20.36 -6.32 -18.18
CA PRO A 377 19.81 -5.28 -19.07
C PRO A 377 19.35 -5.82 -20.44
N ASN A 378 19.91 -6.93 -20.91
CA ASN A 378 19.59 -7.54 -22.21
C ASN A 378 18.49 -8.63 -22.13
N GLY A 379 17.85 -8.81 -20.96
CA GLY A 379 16.83 -9.83 -20.77
C GLY A 379 15.46 -9.48 -21.39
N VAL A 380 14.64 -10.50 -21.64
CA VAL A 380 13.23 -10.34 -22.04
C VAL A 380 12.40 -9.94 -20.80
N LEU A 381 12.41 -8.65 -20.46
CA LEU A 381 11.80 -8.13 -19.23
C LEU A 381 10.29 -8.37 -19.15
N GLY A 382 9.60 -8.58 -20.28
CA GLY A 382 8.17 -8.92 -20.35
C GLY A 382 7.79 -10.26 -19.72
N LEU A 383 8.74 -11.19 -19.59
CA LEU A 383 8.50 -12.46 -18.91
C LEU A 383 8.26 -12.28 -17.42
N LEU A 384 8.77 -11.19 -16.83
CA LEU A 384 8.63 -10.93 -15.40
C LEU A 384 7.17 -10.65 -14.98
N PRO A 385 6.46 -9.66 -15.56
CA PRO A 385 5.04 -9.48 -15.24
C PRO A 385 4.22 -10.72 -15.61
N ALA A 386 4.57 -11.45 -16.69
CA ALA A 386 3.91 -12.71 -17.01
C ALA A 386 4.07 -13.75 -15.89
N ALA A 387 5.26 -13.88 -15.30
CA ALA A 387 5.49 -14.76 -14.16
C ALA A 387 4.68 -14.34 -12.92
N PHE A 388 4.58 -13.04 -12.63
CA PHE A 388 3.78 -12.51 -11.52
C PHE A 388 2.27 -12.61 -11.74
N ALA A 389 1.81 -12.72 -13.00
CA ALA A 389 0.41 -13.00 -13.30
C ALA A 389 0.00 -14.43 -12.87
N LEU A 390 0.91 -15.40 -12.89
CA LEU A 390 0.60 -16.81 -12.63
C LEU A 390 0.03 -17.05 -11.21
N PRO A 391 0.67 -16.60 -10.11
CA PRO A 391 0.10 -16.81 -8.77
C PRO A 391 -1.26 -16.13 -8.58
N SER A 392 -1.46 -14.96 -9.20
CA SER A 392 -2.74 -14.25 -9.17
C SER A 392 -3.84 -15.02 -9.91
N LEU A 393 -3.52 -15.61 -11.06
CA LEU A 393 -4.42 -16.47 -11.83
C LEU A 393 -4.71 -17.79 -11.11
N ILE A 394 -3.70 -18.41 -10.48
CA ILE A 394 -3.87 -19.62 -9.67
C ILE A 394 -4.79 -19.32 -8.48
N GLY A 395 -4.56 -18.21 -7.78
CA GLY A 395 -5.42 -17.74 -6.68
C GLY A 395 -6.87 -17.53 -7.12
N LEU A 396 -7.07 -16.88 -8.28
CA LEU A 396 -8.38 -16.69 -8.89
C LEU A 396 -9.06 -18.03 -9.22
N PHE A 397 -8.34 -18.97 -9.83
CA PHE A 397 -8.86 -20.30 -10.19
C PHE A 397 -9.25 -21.11 -8.96
N VAL A 398 -8.41 -21.13 -7.92
CA VAL A 398 -8.71 -21.79 -6.65
C VAL A 398 -9.96 -21.18 -6.01
N LEU A 399 -10.10 -19.85 -6.04
CA LEU A 399 -11.24 -19.14 -5.47
C LEU A 399 -12.54 -19.44 -6.24
N LEU A 400 -12.49 -19.48 -7.57
CA LEU A 400 -13.62 -19.85 -8.43
C LEU A 400 -14.11 -21.28 -8.18
N LYS A 401 -13.18 -22.24 -8.03
CA LYS A 401 -13.52 -23.65 -7.86
C LYS A 401 -14.03 -24.00 -6.46
N ARG A 402 -13.60 -23.26 -5.43
CA ARG A 402 -13.79 -23.67 -4.02
C ARG A 402 -14.66 -22.75 -3.18
N THR A 403 -15.11 -21.60 -3.70
CA THR A 403 -15.92 -20.64 -2.92
C THR A 403 -17.40 -20.71 -3.32
N PRO A 404 -18.32 -21.00 -2.39
CA PRO A 404 -19.76 -21.02 -2.65
C PRO A 404 -20.28 -19.68 -3.19
N LEU A 405 -21.30 -19.73 -4.06
CA LEU A 405 -21.88 -18.55 -4.72
C LEU A 405 -22.45 -17.53 -3.71
N ASP A 406 -22.93 -17.99 -2.56
CA ASP A 406 -23.66 -17.19 -1.58
C ASP A 406 -22.77 -16.37 -0.63
N THR A 407 -21.44 -16.46 -0.78
CA THR A 407 -20.53 -15.74 0.12
C THR A 407 -20.45 -14.26 -0.27
N PRO A 408 -20.78 -13.30 0.62
CA PRO A 408 -20.81 -11.87 0.28
C PRO A 408 -19.43 -11.32 -0.12
N ALA A 409 -18.35 -11.89 0.44
CA ALA A 409 -16.97 -11.50 0.14
C ALA A 409 -16.44 -12.03 -1.21
N ARG A 410 -17.15 -12.97 -1.87
CA ARG A 410 -16.66 -13.67 -3.06
C ARG A 410 -16.37 -12.72 -4.22
N ASN A 411 -17.29 -11.81 -4.53
CA ASN A 411 -17.12 -10.88 -5.66
C ASN A 411 -15.94 -9.93 -5.44
N ALA A 412 -15.77 -9.41 -4.22
CA ALA A 412 -14.65 -8.55 -3.87
C ALA A 412 -13.30 -9.29 -4.01
N GLN A 413 -13.23 -10.53 -3.53
CA GLN A 413 -12.02 -11.35 -3.62
C GLN A 413 -11.70 -11.74 -5.08
N LEU A 414 -12.70 -12.13 -5.88
CA LEU A 414 -12.52 -12.40 -7.31
C LEU A 414 -12.02 -11.14 -8.05
N ALA A 415 -12.57 -9.97 -7.72
CA ALA A 415 -12.13 -8.71 -8.29
C ALA A 415 -10.69 -8.36 -7.92
N LEU A 416 -10.24 -8.65 -6.69
CA LEU A 416 -8.86 -8.41 -6.24
C LEU A 416 -7.85 -9.27 -7.02
N PHE A 417 -8.06 -10.59 -7.08
CA PHE A 417 -7.14 -11.49 -7.80
C PHE A 417 -7.22 -11.32 -9.31
N GLY A 418 -8.43 -11.12 -9.85
CA GLY A 418 -8.62 -10.83 -11.27
C GLY A 418 -8.01 -9.49 -11.66
N GLY A 419 -8.12 -8.47 -10.81
CA GLY A 419 -7.50 -7.16 -10.99
C GLY A 419 -5.97 -7.24 -10.95
N ALA A 420 -5.39 -7.96 -9.99
CA ALA A 420 -3.94 -8.18 -9.91
C ALA A 420 -3.41 -8.95 -11.13
N ALA A 421 -4.10 -10.01 -11.56
CA ALA A 421 -3.72 -10.76 -12.77
C ALA A 421 -3.80 -9.87 -14.03
N LEU A 422 -4.89 -9.09 -14.16
CA LEU A 422 -5.06 -8.19 -15.28
C LEU A 422 -3.99 -7.10 -15.30
N PHE A 423 -3.70 -6.50 -14.15
CA PHE A 423 -2.63 -5.51 -14.00
C PHE A 423 -1.31 -6.03 -14.56
N PHE A 424 -0.92 -7.25 -14.20
CA PHE A 424 0.31 -7.85 -14.71
C PHE A 424 0.26 -8.19 -16.21
N ILE A 425 -0.86 -8.73 -16.70
CA ILE A 425 -1.01 -9.01 -18.14
C ILE A 425 -0.89 -7.72 -18.95
N THR A 426 -1.56 -6.65 -18.55
CA THR A 426 -1.47 -5.34 -19.22
C THR A 426 -0.06 -4.77 -19.17
N LEU A 427 0.70 -5.05 -18.10
CA LEU A 427 2.06 -4.56 -17.90
C LEU A 427 3.11 -5.30 -18.76
N ILE A 428 2.79 -6.47 -19.31
CA ILE A 428 3.66 -7.17 -20.28
C ILE A 428 3.99 -6.26 -21.46
N PHE A 429 2.98 -5.55 -21.99
CA PHE A 429 3.15 -4.73 -23.19
C PHE A 429 4.13 -3.56 -23.03
N PRO A 430 3.96 -2.63 -22.07
CA PRO A 430 4.86 -1.49 -21.91
C PRO A 430 6.26 -1.87 -21.44
N ILE A 431 6.45 -3.07 -20.86
CA ILE A 431 7.77 -3.54 -20.42
C ILE A 431 8.53 -4.24 -21.56
N GLN A 432 7.83 -5.00 -22.39
CA GLN A 432 8.47 -5.83 -23.42
C GLN A 432 8.59 -5.15 -24.79
N PHE A 433 7.60 -4.32 -25.13
CA PHE A 433 7.46 -3.77 -26.46
C PHE A 433 7.63 -2.25 -26.43
N ASP A 434 8.09 -1.70 -27.54
CA ASP A 434 8.33 -0.27 -27.70
C ASP A 434 7.28 0.41 -28.58
N ARG A 435 7.14 1.73 -28.38
CA ARG A 435 6.40 2.64 -29.27
C ARG A 435 4.99 2.12 -29.59
N GLN A 436 4.67 1.87 -30.87
CA GLN A 436 3.34 1.53 -31.35
C GLN A 436 2.85 0.15 -30.89
N TRP A 437 3.77 -0.80 -30.66
CA TRP A 437 3.40 -2.16 -30.27
C TRP A 437 2.73 -2.22 -28.90
N ILE A 438 3.09 -1.30 -27.99
CA ILE A 438 2.39 -1.11 -26.72
C ILE A 438 0.91 -0.77 -26.97
N THR A 439 0.64 0.16 -27.89
CA THR A 439 -0.73 0.59 -28.22
C THR A 439 -1.52 -0.52 -28.89
N VAL A 440 -0.91 -1.26 -29.81
CA VAL A 440 -1.53 -2.40 -30.50
C VAL A 440 -1.88 -3.50 -29.48
N GLY A 441 -0.95 -3.82 -28.58
CA GLY A 441 -1.16 -4.78 -27.49
C GLY A 441 -2.35 -4.41 -26.62
N TRP A 442 -2.40 -3.18 -26.12
CA TRP A 442 -3.52 -2.68 -25.32
C TRP A 442 -4.85 -2.62 -26.08
N ALA A 443 -4.84 -2.33 -27.38
CA ALA A 443 -6.06 -2.33 -28.20
C ALA A 443 -6.66 -3.74 -28.29
N LEU A 444 -5.80 -4.72 -28.60
CA LEU A 444 -6.18 -6.13 -28.69
C LEU A 444 -6.62 -6.67 -27.34
N GLU A 445 -5.90 -6.35 -26.26
CA GLU A 445 -6.25 -6.70 -24.89
C GLU A 445 -7.62 -6.11 -24.51
N GLY A 446 -7.88 -4.83 -24.80
CA GLY A 446 -9.15 -4.18 -24.51
C GLY A 446 -10.34 -4.87 -25.19
N ALA A 447 -10.19 -5.22 -26.47
CA ALA A 447 -11.20 -6.00 -27.19
C ALA A 447 -11.35 -7.43 -26.64
N ALA A 448 -10.24 -8.09 -26.28
CA ALA A 448 -10.23 -9.42 -25.69
C ALA A 448 -10.93 -9.45 -24.32
N LEU A 449 -10.80 -8.40 -23.49
CA LEU A 449 -11.51 -8.27 -22.22
C LEU A 449 -13.03 -8.13 -22.42
N CYS A 450 -13.46 -7.33 -23.40
CA CYS A 450 -14.87 -7.23 -23.77
C CYS A 450 -15.43 -8.58 -24.28
N TRP A 451 -14.61 -9.36 -24.99
CA TRP A 451 -14.96 -10.72 -25.39
C TRP A 451 -14.99 -11.69 -24.20
N LEU A 452 -14.00 -11.65 -23.31
CA LEU A 452 -13.91 -12.52 -22.13
C LEU A 452 -15.11 -12.35 -21.20
N PHE A 453 -15.67 -11.15 -21.13
CA PHE A 453 -16.93 -10.88 -20.41
C PHE A 453 -18.10 -11.78 -20.86
N HIS A 454 -18.08 -12.31 -22.09
CA HIS A 454 -19.09 -13.25 -22.58
C HIS A 454 -19.04 -14.60 -21.86
N ARG A 455 -17.84 -14.99 -21.40
CA ARG A 455 -17.63 -16.25 -20.68
C ARG A 455 -17.65 -16.05 -19.16
N VAL A 456 -17.16 -14.90 -18.69
CA VAL A 456 -17.09 -14.56 -17.27
C VAL A 456 -17.81 -13.22 -17.06
N PRO A 457 -19.09 -13.20 -16.64
CA PRO A 457 -19.91 -11.98 -16.60
C PRO A 457 -19.58 -11.10 -15.38
N HIS A 458 -18.32 -10.68 -15.22
CA HIS A 458 -17.88 -9.76 -14.17
C HIS A 458 -17.81 -8.32 -14.69
N SER A 459 -18.44 -7.37 -13.98
CA SER A 459 -18.52 -5.95 -14.41
C SER A 459 -17.14 -5.32 -14.63
N GLY A 460 -16.14 -5.69 -13.82
CA GLY A 460 -14.76 -5.20 -13.92
C GLY A 460 -14.10 -5.43 -15.30
N LEU A 461 -14.41 -6.53 -16.00
CA LEU A 461 -13.84 -6.82 -17.32
C LEU A 461 -14.31 -5.81 -18.38
N ARG A 462 -15.57 -5.40 -18.32
CA ARG A 462 -16.12 -4.37 -19.23
C ARG A 462 -15.50 -3.01 -18.95
N VAL A 463 -15.41 -2.65 -17.67
CA VAL A 463 -14.79 -1.39 -17.24
C VAL A 463 -13.34 -1.31 -17.69
N ALA A 464 -12.55 -2.35 -17.43
CA ALA A 464 -11.15 -2.39 -17.83
C ALA A 464 -10.97 -2.40 -19.35
N GLY A 465 -11.75 -3.21 -20.07
CA GLY A 465 -11.68 -3.28 -21.54
C GLY A 465 -12.01 -1.94 -22.21
N VAL A 466 -13.11 -1.29 -21.81
CA VAL A 466 -13.48 0.03 -22.33
C VAL A 466 -12.48 1.10 -21.91
N GLY A 467 -12.03 1.08 -20.64
CA GLY A 467 -11.02 2.01 -20.15
C GLY A 467 -9.71 1.92 -20.93
N LEU A 468 -9.22 0.71 -21.20
CA LEU A 468 -8.00 0.48 -21.97
C LEU A 468 -8.14 0.98 -23.41
N LEU A 469 -9.30 0.76 -24.05
CA LEU A 469 -9.59 1.29 -25.39
C LEU A 469 -9.67 2.82 -25.42
N VAL A 470 -10.18 3.45 -24.36
CA VAL A 470 -10.16 4.92 -24.22
C VAL A 470 -8.72 5.43 -24.07
N VAL A 471 -7.87 4.74 -23.31
CA VAL A 471 -6.44 5.07 -23.19
C VAL A 471 -5.73 4.92 -24.54
N VAL A 472 -6.01 3.86 -25.29
CA VAL A 472 -5.51 3.66 -26.65
C VAL A 472 -5.94 4.81 -27.56
N PHE A 473 -7.21 5.21 -27.52
CA PHE A 473 -7.71 6.36 -28.27
C PHE A 473 -6.96 7.64 -27.89
N ALA A 474 -6.87 7.95 -26.61
CA ALA A 474 -6.19 9.15 -26.12
C ALA A 474 -4.72 9.16 -26.57
N ARG A 475 -4.04 8.01 -26.49
CA ARG A 475 -2.67 7.88 -26.95
C ARG A 475 -2.52 8.10 -28.45
N LEU A 476 -3.43 7.61 -29.29
CA LEU A 476 -3.32 7.78 -30.74
C LEU A 476 -3.80 9.14 -31.25
N ALA A 477 -4.83 9.72 -30.61
CA ALA A 477 -5.46 10.95 -31.07
C ALA A 477 -4.89 12.21 -30.41
N LEU A 478 -4.43 12.13 -29.16
CA LEU A 478 -4.05 13.30 -28.34
C LEU A 478 -2.54 13.40 -28.08
N ASN A 479 -1.75 12.35 -28.35
CA ASN A 479 -0.30 12.39 -28.18
C ASN A 479 0.41 12.65 -29.52
N PRO A 480 0.93 13.87 -29.77
CA PRO A 480 1.62 14.19 -31.01
C PRO A 480 2.91 13.39 -31.20
N ALA A 481 3.53 12.89 -30.12
CA ALA A 481 4.75 12.10 -30.20
C ALA A 481 4.57 10.78 -30.97
N VAL A 482 3.33 10.28 -31.12
CA VAL A 482 3.09 9.10 -31.95
C VAL A 482 3.57 9.34 -33.38
N LEU A 483 3.39 10.53 -33.93
CA LEU A 483 3.74 10.87 -35.32
C LEU A 483 5.25 10.97 -35.60
N SER A 484 6.07 10.85 -34.55
CA SER A 484 7.54 10.84 -34.63
C SER A 484 8.15 9.53 -34.14
N TYR A 485 7.33 8.48 -33.93
CA TYR A 485 7.83 7.18 -33.47
C TYR A 485 8.76 6.50 -34.47
N HIS A 486 8.52 6.63 -35.76
CA HIS A 486 9.38 6.08 -36.81
C HIS A 486 9.48 7.07 -37.96
N PRO A 487 10.62 7.08 -38.69
CA PRO A 487 10.70 7.80 -39.94
C PRO A 487 9.65 7.25 -40.93
N ARG A 488 9.30 8.08 -41.92
CA ARG A 488 8.34 7.68 -42.97
C ARG A 488 8.74 6.34 -43.61
N ALA A 489 7.78 5.41 -43.68
CA ALA A 489 8.00 4.10 -44.28
C ALA A 489 8.21 4.20 -45.80
N ALA A 490 9.00 3.28 -46.37
CA ALA A 490 9.22 3.22 -47.82
C ALA A 490 7.98 2.76 -48.60
N ALA A 491 7.10 1.99 -47.97
CA ALA A 491 5.81 1.57 -48.52
C ALA A 491 4.73 2.62 -48.20
N PRO A 492 4.14 3.32 -49.20
CA PRO A 492 3.25 4.46 -48.95
C PRO A 492 1.87 4.12 -48.37
N ILE A 493 1.44 2.86 -48.44
CA ILE A 493 0.07 2.44 -48.03
C ILE A 493 0.14 1.37 -46.93
N PHE A 494 1.04 0.38 -47.04
CA PHE A 494 1.27 -0.60 -45.98
C PHE A 494 2.29 -0.09 -44.96
N ASN A 495 2.06 1.12 -44.44
CA ASN A 495 2.90 1.72 -43.41
C ASN A 495 2.43 1.30 -42.01
N TRP A 496 3.15 1.78 -41.01
CA TRP A 496 2.90 1.40 -39.62
C TRP A 496 1.73 2.15 -38.98
N TYR A 497 1.37 3.32 -39.52
CA TYR A 497 0.17 4.06 -39.12
C TYR A 497 -1.08 3.26 -39.49
N LEU A 498 -1.13 2.69 -40.69
CA LEU A 498 -2.25 1.89 -41.18
C LEU A 498 -2.60 0.76 -40.22
N TYR A 499 -1.62 -0.09 -39.87
CA TYR A 499 -1.91 -1.21 -38.97
C TYR A 499 -2.16 -0.72 -37.53
N THR A 500 -1.46 0.31 -37.04
CA THR A 500 -1.61 0.75 -35.64
C THR A 500 -2.97 1.39 -35.40
N TYR A 501 -3.33 2.40 -36.21
CA TYR A 501 -4.63 3.07 -36.11
C TYR A 501 -5.75 2.16 -36.60
N GLY A 502 -5.50 1.35 -37.64
CA GLY A 502 -6.47 0.40 -38.19
C GLY A 502 -6.86 -0.69 -37.21
N ILE A 503 -5.89 -1.38 -36.58
CA ILE A 503 -6.17 -2.41 -35.56
C ILE A 503 -6.91 -1.77 -34.37
N ALA A 504 -6.48 -0.60 -33.89
CA ALA A 504 -7.18 0.09 -32.80
C ALA A 504 -8.63 0.44 -33.15
N THR A 505 -8.87 0.92 -34.37
CA THR A 505 -10.20 1.21 -34.91
C THR A 505 -11.07 -0.03 -34.96
N VAL A 506 -10.54 -1.14 -35.48
CA VAL A 506 -11.23 -2.43 -35.52
C VAL A 506 -11.55 -2.93 -34.11
N CYS A 507 -10.62 -2.79 -33.15
CA CYS A 507 -10.83 -3.18 -31.76
C CYS A 507 -11.96 -2.38 -31.10
N LEU A 508 -12.05 -1.07 -31.35
CA LEU A 508 -13.15 -0.23 -30.85
C LEU A 508 -14.51 -0.66 -31.40
N PHE A 509 -14.59 -0.94 -32.71
CA PHE A 509 -15.83 -1.43 -33.31
C PHE A 509 -16.17 -2.86 -32.88
N ALA A 510 -15.18 -3.73 -32.74
CA ALA A 510 -15.35 -5.09 -32.22
C ALA A 510 -15.87 -5.05 -30.78
N ALA A 511 -15.27 -4.24 -29.91
CA ALA A 511 -15.72 -4.04 -28.54
C ALA A 511 -17.16 -3.51 -28.49
N ALA A 512 -17.53 -2.56 -29.36
CA ALA A 512 -18.89 -2.06 -29.46
C ALA A 512 -19.89 -3.17 -29.87
N ARG A 513 -19.51 -4.09 -30.77
CA ARG A 513 -20.36 -5.24 -31.11
C ARG A 513 -20.46 -6.26 -29.99
N LEU A 514 -19.34 -6.55 -29.32
CA LEU A 514 -19.28 -7.47 -28.19
C LEU A 514 -20.11 -6.96 -27.00
N LEU A 515 -20.14 -5.65 -26.77
CA LEU A 515 -20.93 -5.01 -25.71
C LEU A 515 -22.35 -4.64 -26.17
N ALA A 516 -22.85 -5.18 -27.28
CA ALA A 516 -24.24 -4.95 -27.68
C ALA A 516 -25.23 -5.33 -26.55
N PRO A 517 -26.46 -4.76 -26.54
CA PRO A 517 -27.45 -5.07 -25.50
C PRO A 517 -27.67 -6.59 -25.36
N PRO A 518 -27.76 -7.12 -24.13
CA PRO A 518 -27.95 -6.43 -22.84
C PRO A 518 -26.66 -5.96 -22.12
N ARG A 519 -25.48 -6.04 -22.74
CA ARG A 519 -24.17 -5.91 -22.06
C ARG A 519 -23.55 -4.51 -22.09
N HIS A 520 -24.23 -3.58 -22.76
CA HIS A 520 -23.78 -2.24 -23.11
C HIS A 520 -23.50 -1.28 -21.94
N LEU A 521 -23.99 -1.60 -20.73
CA LEU A 521 -23.87 -0.72 -19.57
C LEU A 521 -22.49 -0.83 -18.90
N VAL A 522 -21.76 0.27 -18.85
CA VAL A 522 -20.53 0.45 -18.08
C VAL A 522 -20.75 1.61 -17.12
N PHE A 523 -20.61 1.37 -15.81
CA PHE A 523 -21.02 2.32 -14.76
C PHE A 523 -22.47 2.86 -14.92
N GLY A 524 -23.38 1.99 -15.36
CA GLY A 524 -24.79 2.37 -15.59
C GLY A 524 -25.04 3.25 -16.82
N ARG A 525 -24.01 3.58 -17.61
CA ARG A 525 -24.13 4.36 -18.85
C ARG A 525 -23.90 3.49 -20.08
N ASN A 526 -24.59 3.82 -21.18
CA ASN A 526 -24.42 3.12 -22.45
C ASN A 526 -23.04 3.42 -23.05
N SER A 527 -22.19 2.40 -23.14
CA SER A 527 -20.82 2.51 -23.69
C SER A 527 -20.76 2.50 -25.22
N LEU A 528 -21.82 2.07 -25.90
CA LEU A 528 -21.83 1.91 -27.36
C LEU A 528 -21.61 3.23 -28.12
N PRO A 529 -22.30 4.35 -27.80
CA PRO A 529 -22.09 5.60 -28.52
C PRO A 529 -20.64 6.08 -28.39
N LEU A 530 -20.04 5.93 -27.21
CA LEU A 530 -18.64 6.26 -26.97
C LEU A 530 -17.73 5.45 -27.89
N LEU A 531 -17.81 4.10 -27.84
CA LEU A 531 -16.93 3.23 -28.62
C LEU A 531 -17.06 3.44 -30.14
N TYR A 532 -18.29 3.57 -30.65
CA TYR A 532 -18.52 3.87 -32.07
C TYR A 532 -17.98 5.25 -32.46
N THR A 533 -18.12 6.26 -31.59
CA THR A 533 -17.61 7.61 -31.85
C THR A 533 -16.09 7.63 -31.87
N LEU A 534 -15.43 7.04 -30.86
CA LEU A 534 -13.97 6.96 -30.79
C LEU A 534 -13.40 6.18 -31.99
N GLY A 535 -14.02 5.05 -32.36
CA GLY A 535 -13.62 4.28 -33.53
C GLY A 535 -13.77 5.07 -34.84
N THR A 536 -14.85 5.83 -34.98
CA THR A 536 -15.09 6.68 -36.15
C THR A 536 -14.08 7.82 -36.24
N VAL A 537 -13.76 8.47 -35.11
CA VAL A 537 -12.74 9.52 -35.06
C VAL A 537 -11.36 8.97 -35.41
N LEU A 538 -10.97 7.79 -34.88
CA LEU A 538 -9.69 7.16 -35.28
C LEU A 538 -9.67 6.77 -36.75
N ALA A 539 -10.78 6.26 -37.30
CA ALA A 539 -10.88 5.97 -38.73
C ALA A 539 -10.67 7.24 -39.58
N PHE A 540 -11.26 8.36 -39.15
CA PHE A 540 -11.06 9.65 -39.81
C PHE A 540 -9.62 10.15 -39.70
N LEU A 541 -9.02 10.07 -38.50
CA LEU A 541 -7.61 10.44 -38.29
C LEU A 541 -6.67 9.57 -39.12
N LEU A 542 -6.93 8.26 -39.19
CA LEU A 542 -6.16 7.33 -40.02
C LEU A 542 -6.15 7.79 -41.49
N VAL A 543 -7.31 8.09 -42.08
CA VAL A 543 -7.39 8.59 -43.46
C VAL A 543 -6.55 9.86 -43.65
N ASN A 544 -6.57 10.79 -42.70
CA ASN A 544 -5.77 12.01 -42.78
C ASN A 544 -4.27 11.73 -42.63
N ILE A 545 -3.89 10.82 -41.74
CA ILE A 545 -2.50 10.40 -41.51
C ILE A 545 -1.94 9.70 -42.76
N GLU A 546 -2.71 8.82 -43.40
CA GLU A 546 -2.28 8.14 -44.64
C GLU A 546 -2.05 9.14 -45.79
N ILE A 547 -2.92 10.15 -45.92
CA ILE A 547 -2.72 11.22 -46.90
C ILE A 547 -1.46 12.01 -46.57
N ALA A 548 -1.27 12.40 -45.31
CA ALA A 548 -0.06 13.10 -44.87
C ALA A 548 1.20 12.27 -45.15
N ASP A 549 1.16 10.96 -44.89
CA ASP A 549 2.31 10.05 -45.06
C ASP A 549 2.63 9.84 -46.54
N TYR A 550 1.61 9.72 -47.39
CA TYR A 550 1.78 9.58 -48.84
C TYR A 550 2.50 10.79 -49.48
N PHE A 551 2.13 12.01 -49.07
CA PHE A 551 2.70 13.25 -49.61
C PHE A 551 3.95 13.75 -48.88
N SER A 552 4.38 13.10 -47.79
CA SER A 552 5.61 13.44 -47.08
C SER A 552 6.86 12.97 -47.83
N ALA A 553 7.99 13.66 -47.70
CA ALA A 553 9.23 13.23 -48.33
C ALA A 553 9.72 11.88 -47.76
N PRO A 554 10.23 10.93 -48.58
CA PRO A 554 10.86 9.70 -48.08
C PRO A 554 11.94 10.01 -47.05
N GLY A 555 11.94 9.29 -45.91
CA GLY A 555 12.92 9.51 -44.84
C GLY A 555 12.66 10.70 -43.92
N ALA A 556 11.53 11.42 -44.08
CA ALA A 556 11.13 12.44 -43.12
C ALA A 556 11.05 11.86 -41.69
N ALA A 557 11.71 12.53 -40.73
CA ALA A 557 11.84 12.05 -39.35
C ALA A 557 10.54 12.13 -38.55
N ALA A 558 9.61 13.01 -38.94
CA ALA A 558 8.30 13.16 -38.33
C ALA A 558 7.26 13.49 -39.40
N LEU A 559 6.04 13.00 -39.21
CA LEU A 559 4.91 13.35 -40.06
C LEU A 559 4.50 14.80 -39.79
N THR A 560 4.35 15.60 -40.84
CA THR A 560 3.86 16.98 -40.72
C THR A 560 2.59 17.16 -41.53
N PHE A 561 1.60 17.82 -40.93
CA PHE A 561 0.38 18.20 -41.63
C PHE A 561 0.60 19.56 -42.29
N GLN A 562 0.82 19.53 -43.60
CA GLN A 562 0.88 20.73 -44.42
C GLN A 562 -0.40 20.79 -45.26
N PHE A 563 -1.10 21.91 -45.15
CA PHE A 563 -2.38 22.13 -45.84
C PHE A 563 -2.27 23.17 -46.97
N SER A 564 -1.06 23.53 -47.39
CA SER A 564 -0.83 24.48 -48.48
C SER A 564 0.43 24.15 -49.25
N GLY A 565 0.48 24.53 -50.53
CA GLY A 565 1.66 24.38 -51.38
C GLY A 565 1.78 23.05 -52.12
N ASN A 566 0.78 22.15 -52.01
CA ASN A 566 0.67 20.98 -52.88
C ASN A 566 -0.80 20.70 -53.21
N PHE A 567 -1.20 21.09 -54.42
CA PHE A 567 -2.58 20.95 -54.90
C PHE A 567 -3.11 19.50 -54.81
N ALA A 568 -2.29 18.51 -55.21
CA ALA A 568 -2.71 17.11 -55.18
C ALA A 568 -2.99 16.63 -53.76
N ARG A 569 -2.19 17.07 -52.78
CA ARG A 569 -2.40 16.78 -51.36
C ARG A 569 -3.67 17.43 -50.82
N ASP A 570 -3.84 18.72 -51.07
CA ASP A 570 -4.96 19.49 -50.52
C ASP A 570 -6.31 18.99 -51.08
N MET A 571 -6.33 18.65 -52.37
CA MET A 571 -7.47 18.02 -53.04
C MET A 571 -7.74 16.59 -52.52
N SER A 572 -6.69 15.81 -52.24
CA SER A 572 -6.83 14.47 -51.66
C SER A 572 -7.54 14.50 -50.30
N TYR A 573 -7.22 15.47 -49.44
CA TYR A 573 -7.93 15.68 -48.17
C TYR A 573 -9.42 15.97 -48.40
N SER A 574 -9.75 16.86 -49.33
CA SER A 574 -11.15 17.26 -49.58
C SER A 574 -11.99 16.13 -50.18
N ILE A 575 -11.43 15.38 -51.15
CA ILE A 575 -12.08 14.18 -51.69
C ILE A 575 -12.29 13.15 -50.58
N ALA A 576 -11.26 12.89 -49.76
CA ALA A 576 -11.34 11.93 -48.68
C ALA A 576 -12.39 12.32 -47.62
N TRP A 577 -12.45 13.60 -47.21
CA TRP A 577 -13.46 14.07 -46.26
C TRP A 577 -14.88 13.98 -46.83
N GLY A 578 -15.07 14.32 -48.11
CA GLY A 578 -16.36 14.18 -48.80
C GLY A 578 -16.82 12.73 -48.89
N MET A 579 -15.93 11.82 -49.26
CA MET A 579 -16.20 10.38 -49.30
C MET A 579 -16.48 9.81 -47.91
N PHE A 580 -15.72 10.23 -46.89
CA PHE A 580 -15.95 9.81 -45.51
C PHE A 580 -17.29 10.31 -44.98
N ALA A 581 -17.65 11.58 -45.26
CA ALA A 581 -18.95 12.15 -44.92
C ALA A 581 -20.10 11.39 -45.60
N LEU A 582 -19.96 11.07 -46.89
CA LEU A 582 -20.96 10.29 -47.62
C LEU A 582 -21.14 8.89 -47.01
N LEU A 583 -20.03 8.22 -46.67
CA LEU A 583 -20.07 6.92 -46.01
C LEU A 583 -20.76 6.99 -44.64
N LEU A 584 -20.44 8.01 -43.82
CA LEU A 584 -21.13 8.24 -42.56
C LEU A 584 -22.62 8.52 -42.75
N LEU A 585 -23.01 9.27 -43.77
CA LEU A 585 -24.41 9.55 -44.09
C LEU A 585 -25.16 8.26 -44.45
N ILE A 586 -24.58 7.42 -45.32
CA ILE A 586 -25.14 6.11 -45.68
C ILE A 586 -25.31 5.24 -44.43
N VAL A 587 -24.30 5.18 -43.56
CA VAL A 587 -24.36 4.41 -42.30
C VAL A 587 -25.42 4.98 -41.35
N GLY A 588 -25.48 6.30 -41.19
CA GLY A 588 -26.44 6.99 -40.33
C GLY A 588 -27.89 6.85 -40.78
N ILE A 589 -28.14 6.77 -42.09
CA ILE A 589 -29.43 6.44 -42.70
C ILE A 589 -29.77 4.96 -42.45
N ARG A 590 -28.87 4.04 -42.80
CA ARG A 590 -29.08 2.59 -42.64
C ARG A 590 -29.33 2.17 -41.19
N LYS A 591 -28.61 2.78 -40.24
CA LYS A 591 -28.74 2.50 -38.79
C LYS A 591 -29.77 3.41 -38.09
N LYS A 592 -30.42 4.32 -38.81
CA LYS A 592 -31.42 5.28 -38.30
C LYS A 592 -30.91 6.17 -37.14
N THR A 593 -29.61 6.41 -37.02
CA THR A 593 -29.00 7.20 -35.95
C THR A 593 -28.87 8.68 -36.31
N ALA A 594 -29.67 9.56 -35.67
CA ALA A 594 -29.68 10.99 -35.95
C ALA A 594 -28.31 11.70 -35.74
N PRO A 595 -27.57 11.45 -34.63
CA PRO A 595 -26.28 12.12 -34.41
C PRO A 595 -25.26 11.86 -35.52
N VAL A 596 -25.20 10.62 -36.05
CA VAL A 596 -24.29 10.26 -37.15
C VAL A 596 -24.66 10.98 -38.44
N ARG A 597 -25.97 11.15 -38.72
CA ARG A 597 -26.44 11.92 -39.88
C ARG A 597 -26.04 13.40 -39.76
N TYR A 598 -26.27 14.02 -38.61
CA TYR A 598 -25.87 15.42 -38.40
C TYR A 598 -24.35 15.61 -38.46
N ALA A 599 -23.57 14.69 -37.87
CA ALA A 599 -22.11 14.72 -37.98
C ALA A 599 -21.65 14.58 -39.44
N SER A 600 -22.29 13.70 -40.23
CA SER A 600 -21.98 13.54 -41.65
C SER A 600 -22.29 14.78 -42.48
N LEU A 601 -23.43 15.43 -42.24
CA LEU A 601 -23.81 16.68 -42.91
C LEU A 601 -22.90 17.83 -42.49
N GLY A 602 -22.51 17.88 -41.21
CA GLY A 602 -21.54 18.85 -40.70
C GLY A 602 -20.17 18.70 -41.37
N LEU A 603 -19.64 17.47 -41.44
CA LEU A 603 -18.37 17.19 -42.13
C LEU A 603 -18.45 17.50 -43.62
N LEU A 604 -19.57 17.19 -44.28
CA LEU A 604 -19.80 17.56 -45.67
C LEU A 604 -19.79 19.08 -45.86
N GLY A 605 -20.48 19.82 -44.98
CA GLY A 605 -20.47 21.28 -44.97
C GLY A 605 -19.06 21.86 -44.78
N VAL A 606 -18.28 21.34 -43.82
CA VAL A 606 -16.88 21.74 -43.63
C VAL A 606 -16.04 21.43 -44.87
N THR A 607 -16.25 20.29 -45.51
CA THR A 607 -15.54 19.90 -46.74
C THR A 607 -15.84 20.87 -47.88
N VAL A 608 -17.10 21.25 -48.06
CA VAL A 608 -17.52 22.25 -49.06
C VAL A 608 -16.89 23.60 -48.76
N LEU A 609 -16.98 24.08 -47.51
CA LEU A 609 -16.38 25.36 -47.11
C LEU A 609 -14.86 25.36 -47.34
N LYS A 610 -14.15 24.31 -46.91
CA LYS A 610 -12.71 24.16 -47.15
C LYS A 610 -12.41 24.21 -48.63
N LEU A 611 -13.13 23.44 -49.44
CA LEU A 611 -12.91 23.40 -50.88
C LEU A 611 -13.08 24.80 -51.50
N PHE A 612 -14.18 25.49 -51.19
CA PHE A 612 -14.47 26.82 -51.75
C PHE A 612 -13.46 27.90 -51.32
N PHE A 613 -13.17 28.00 -50.03
CA PHE A 613 -12.37 29.11 -49.47
C PHE A 613 -10.87 28.86 -49.53
N HIS A 614 -10.43 27.61 -49.45
CA HIS A 614 -9.01 27.26 -49.30
C HIS A 614 -8.45 26.57 -50.54
N ASP A 615 -9.13 25.55 -51.06
CA ASP A 615 -8.56 24.77 -52.18
C ASP A 615 -8.71 25.50 -53.52
N LEU A 616 -9.84 26.18 -53.75
CA LEU A 616 -10.08 26.92 -55.01
C LEU A 616 -9.36 28.28 -55.07
N SER A 617 -9.02 28.86 -53.92
CA SER A 617 -8.31 30.15 -53.84
C SER A 617 -6.82 30.02 -54.16
N GLN A 618 -6.25 28.80 -54.07
CA GLN A 618 -4.87 28.48 -54.44
C GLN A 618 -4.67 28.11 -55.92
N LEU A 619 -5.72 28.20 -56.75
CA LEU A 619 -5.69 27.79 -58.15
C LEU A 619 -5.42 28.95 -59.11
N ASP A 620 -4.23 28.96 -59.73
CA ASP A 620 -3.88 29.84 -60.87
C ASP A 620 -4.49 29.35 -62.21
N HIS A 621 -4.78 28.04 -62.34
CA HIS A 621 -5.33 27.45 -63.57
C HIS A 621 -6.83 27.13 -63.46
N GLN A 622 -7.64 27.72 -64.35
CA GLN A 622 -9.11 27.65 -64.32
C GLN A 622 -9.71 26.24 -64.51
N LEU A 623 -9.03 25.33 -65.22
CA LEU A 623 -9.56 23.98 -65.53
C LEU A 623 -9.73 23.09 -64.28
N TYR A 624 -8.81 23.16 -63.32
CA TYR A 624 -8.89 22.38 -62.07
C TYR A 624 -10.02 22.87 -61.16
N ARG A 625 -10.37 24.16 -61.25
CA ARG A 625 -11.48 24.76 -60.51
C ARG A 625 -12.82 24.17 -60.96
N ILE A 626 -12.98 23.99 -62.28
CA ILE A 626 -14.18 23.38 -62.88
C ILE A 626 -14.30 21.91 -62.46
N GLY A 627 -13.21 21.14 -62.49
CA GLY A 627 -13.20 19.74 -62.04
C GLY A 627 -13.57 19.56 -60.56
N ALA A 628 -13.02 20.41 -59.68
CA ALA A 628 -13.34 20.39 -58.26
C ALA A 628 -14.83 20.71 -57.99
N PHE A 629 -15.41 21.68 -58.72
CA PHE A 629 -16.84 21.98 -58.62
C PHE A 629 -17.73 20.81 -59.08
N ILE A 630 -17.36 20.10 -60.14
CA ILE A 630 -18.10 18.92 -60.61
C ILE A 630 -18.09 17.82 -59.54
N VAL A 631 -16.94 17.52 -58.94
CA VAL A 631 -16.84 16.50 -57.89
C VAL A 631 -17.71 16.85 -56.68
N VAL A 632 -17.67 18.11 -56.22
CA VAL A 632 -18.52 18.58 -55.12
C VAL A 632 -19.99 18.51 -55.48
N ALA A 633 -20.37 18.95 -56.68
CA ALA A 633 -21.76 18.90 -57.14
C ALA A 633 -22.28 17.46 -57.16
N VAL A 634 -21.49 16.50 -57.65
CA VAL A 634 -21.85 15.07 -57.64
C VAL A 634 -22.04 14.56 -56.21
N ILE A 635 -21.09 14.83 -55.29
CA ILE A 635 -21.21 14.39 -53.90
C ILE A 635 -22.45 14.99 -53.23
N ALA A 636 -22.73 16.28 -53.46
CA ALA A 636 -23.89 16.97 -52.90
C ALA A 636 -25.22 16.43 -53.46
N ILE A 637 -25.29 16.15 -54.77
CA ILE A 637 -26.46 15.53 -55.41
C ILE A 637 -26.71 14.15 -54.81
N VAL A 638 -25.68 13.31 -54.68
CA VAL A 638 -25.81 11.97 -54.08
C VAL A 638 -26.26 12.06 -52.62
N ALA A 639 -25.67 12.96 -51.82
CA ALA A 639 -26.07 13.16 -50.44
C ALA A 639 -27.53 13.64 -50.32
N SER A 640 -27.95 14.59 -51.16
CA SER A 640 -29.32 15.10 -51.24
C SER A 640 -30.31 14.00 -51.60
N PHE A 641 -30.03 13.23 -52.66
CA PHE A 641 -30.84 12.10 -53.08
C PHE A 641 -31.01 11.04 -51.98
N LEU A 642 -29.92 10.66 -51.30
CA LEU A 642 -29.97 9.71 -50.19
C LEU A 642 -30.83 10.22 -49.03
N TYR A 643 -30.72 11.51 -48.70
CA TYR A 643 -31.49 12.11 -47.61
C TYR A 643 -32.98 12.23 -47.96
N GLN A 644 -33.32 12.67 -49.18
CA GLN A 644 -34.70 12.72 -49.67
C GLN A 644 -35.35 11.33 -49.67
N ARG A 645 -34.63 10.30 -50.14
CA ARG A 645 -35.11 8.92 -50.11
C ARG A 645 -35.38 8.43 -48.68
N PHE A 646 -34.53 8.80 -47.72
CA PHE A 646 -34.75 8.47 -46.32
C PHE A 646 -36.01 9.14 -45.76
N LEU A 647 -36.20 10.44 -46.01
CA LEU A 647 -37.40 11.17 -45.59
C LEU A 647 -38.68 10.53 -46.16
N ALA A 648 -38.72 10.28 -47.46
CA ALA A 648 -39.85 9.62 -48.11
C ALA A 648 -40.17 8.24 -47.50
N THR A 649 -39.14 7.51 -47.05
CA THR A 649 -39.31 6.22 -46.37
C THR A 649 -39.85 6.38 -44.95
N VAL A 650 -39.45 7.44 -44.23
CA VAL A 650 -39.97 7.76 -42.90
C VAL A 650 -41.43 8.18 -42.97
N ASP A 651 -41.78 9.06 -43.91
CA ASP A 651 -43.14 9.55 -44.10
C ASP A 651 -44.11 8.40 -44.42
N LYS A 652 -43.72 7.52 -45.36
CA LYS A 652 -44.50 6.31 -45.70
C LYS A 652 -44.71 5.37 -44.51
N ASN A 653 -43.73 5.23 -43.61
CA ASN A 653 -43.88 4.40 -42.41
C ASN A 653 -44.79 5.06 -41.36
N ASN A 654 -44.79 6.39 -41.26
CA ASN A 654 -45.65 7.13 -40.34
C ASN A 654 -47.12 7.06 -40.79
N GLU A 655 -47.39 7.20 -42.09
CA GLU A 655 -48.72 7.01 -42.69
C GLU A 655 -49.23 5.57 -42.50
N ALA A 656 -48.37 4.57 -42.69
CA ALA A 656 -48.72 3.17 -42.46
C ALA A 656 -49.00 2.85 -40.98
N LYS A 657 -48.40 3.59 -40.04
CA LYS A 657 -48.65 3.42 -38.60
C LYS A 657 -49.92 4.13 -38.12
N ALA A 658 -50.30 5.22 -38.78
CA ALA A 658 -51.53 5.96 -38.51
C ALA A 658 -52.80 5.22 -39.01
N THR A 659 -52.66 4.27 -39.92
CA THR A 659 -53.76 3.49 -40.53
C THR A 659 -54.09 2.17 -39.82
N ILE A 660 -53.34 1.80 -38.76
CA ILE A 660 -53.62 0.63 -37.91
C ILE A 660 -54.33 1.13 -36.63
N PRO A 661 -55.59 0.76 -36.36
CA PRO A 661 -56.30 1.17 -35.16
C PRO A 661 -55.65 0.55 -33.90
N PRO A 662 -55.66 1.23 -32.74
CA PRO A 662 -55.06 0.70 -31.52
C PRO A 662 -55.78 -0.57 -31.09
N THR A 663 -55.05 -1.69 -31.00
CA THR A 663 -55.55 -2.90 -30.32
C THR A 663 -55.69 -2.58 -28.84
N SER A 664 -56.95 -2.55 -28.38
CA SER A 664 -57.39 -2.41 -26.98
C SER A 664 -56.88 -3.53 -26.08
#